data_AF-A0A1V4REV8-F1
#
_entry.id   AF-A0A1V4REV8-F1
#
_cell.length_a   1.000
_cell.length_b   1.000
_cell.length_c   1.000
_cell.angle_alpha   90.00
_cell.angle_beta   90.00
_cell.angle_gamma   90.00
#
_symmetry.space_group_name_H-M   'P 1'
#
loop_
_entity.id
_entity.type
_entity.pdbx_description
1 polymer ?
#
loop_
_entity_poly.entity_id
_entity_poly.type
_entity_poly.pdbx_seq_one_letter_code
_entity_poly.pdbx_strand_id
1 'polypeptide(L)'
;MKVIKADNLWESYRIKFIEGRKIIWEDVWALQGVSFDVSQGDVLGVIGQNGAGKTTLLRILSGMLEPDRGNVDIKGKVSSLMELGAGFNPELTGRENIIINAKLYGISTQDIDERVKEIIDFARIGRFIDAPLKYYSQGMYVRLGFGMAVFVEPDVLLIDDILSVGDKGSQERCIDKILSLKDDKKTIVVVSHDMDMVKKLCNRVILLEKGSKVYEGSPDKAIFRYVQIYGDAGGRAELFLDSNKIRVVFSNGRIFVSYNDDPLTKGSSIFCVFSYPGKDTEINSFMFSWKIEEVSSSYILARGVYAKKKLEALFKVSTDSGGLNLEVYSEGAVKRINLLFDARYNSWIGLDEEGVFPEFSHKFEWDVIKELKEQKIVVLRPESSCLPFVVLENDVSQNIYVSNTGYEEEARAVSSVAFENIKTRISFLKEFNKVKLFLDSKKEDEERKRRSLWQRIVSSRTLTSGSLRLYLDVENKKISLFYQDKELTKSFGFKDNLLVKLSFKELGVYCLYKFTLSGNTVLFKASFFNVKGISLERLKFGIFVSSDYKEFFAGRQRSKFPQEFTFWQDIPLDDNSAGRFGLLAEAGIPALIFNNPRIENTFLLIQNSDKNSSLRALQINFLPKAGIKDAGLSASLEVFKDNNKILSYIKQQQEALAREQERIRKRLIESRTLTSGSLRLYLDVENKKISLFYQDKELTKSFGFFDGDWRLERPAGNIIVIKIDFPSSFLSAQEVTIKSGKDGFYFQSLFISKEKIEIIQRFVAEFDTRQISQWFLSEEKGRFSSDYINESIAPVRISRDYSSNVGFINHEGKKIVLEVDKEASSASLVSLYCRRNRNVEVNVGEISIIKPLLLDSNKLIKGTEFSIKEGGEGRIIKKHPGDTVVLQNKDLLVNVSRGVGFIRCKGKTITGKVGLYSSIRKDNVWYDSHRSYQVIKNKSSDKVLLELYSPYIDLSQRWVLRVEGNIIFWDADIYNYKREFLEIVQFCLGLSSEYTGWEADKLKGYFSDEYPQYYDILPFRYWYGKPNQEGILVRAKDLPLLAFKNIFVVKDTRGVIENSDSFLKSRIIAYQYTAKKEDKIRFSGKVEFYA
;
A
#
# COMPACT_ATOMS: atom_id res chain seq x y z
N MET A 1 -40.75 -17.59 32.40
CA MET A 1 -42.22 -17.41 32.35
C MET A 1 -42.62 -17.18 30.90
N LYS A 2 -43.66 -17.86 30.40
CA LYS A 2 -44.18 -17.61 29.04
C LYS A 2 -45.01 -16.32 29.06
N VAL A 3 -44.62 -15.35 28.23
CA VAL A 3 -45.23 -14.02 28.12
C VAL A 3 -46.19 -13.95 26.94
N ILE A 4 -45.89 -14.66 25.86
CA ILE A 4 -46.80 -14.85 24.71
C ILE A 4 -47.07 -16.35 24.58
N LYS A 5 -48.35 -16.72 24.43
CA LYS A 5 -48.78 -18.07 24.10
C LYS A 5 -49.81 -18.00 22.97
N ALA A 6 -49.43 -18.48 21.80
CA ALA A 6 -50.28 -18.58 20.62
C ALA A 6 -50.61 -20.06 20.36
N ASP A 7 -51.89 -20.43 20.44
CA ASP A 7 -52.36 -21.79 20.29
C ASP A 7 -53.24 -21.91 19.03
N ASN A 8 -52.75 -22.64 18.03
CA ASN A 8 -53.44 -23.02 16.80
C ASN A 8 -54.14 -21.86 16.07
N LEU A 9 -53.41 -20.80 15.74
CA LEU A 9 -53.94 -19.61 15.07
C LEU A 9 -54.28 -19.87 13.60
N TRP A 10 -55.51 -19.56 13.20
CA TRP A 10 -55.97 -19.52 11.80
C TRP A 10 -56.57 -18.16 11.49
N GLU A 11 -56.29 -17.66 10.29
CA GLU A 11 -56.83 -16.38 9.82
C GLU A 11 -56.97 -16.38 8.30
N SER A 12 -58.15 -15.98 7.81
CA SER A 12 -58.49 -15.92 6.40
C SER A 12 -58.99 -14.53 5.99
N TYR A 13 -58.64 -14.11 4.77
CA TYR A 13 -59.18 -12.89 4.16
C TYR A 13 -60.07 -13.27 3.00
N ARG A 14 -61.30 -12.74 2.99
CA ARG A 14 -62.20 -12.88 1.85
C ARG A 14 -61.90 -11.81 0.81
N ILE A 15 -61.25 -12.19 -0.28
CA ILE A 15 -60.75 -11.29 -1.30
C ILE A 15 -61.68 -11.30 -2.53
N LYS A 16 -61.98 -10.10 -3.04
CA LYS A 16 -62.74 -9.90 -4.28
C LYS A 16 -61.78 -9.81 -5.47
N PHE A 17 -61.87 -10.77 -6.38
CA PHE A 17 -61.19 -10.75 -7.67
C PHE A 17 -62.15 -10.28 -8.77
N ILE A 18 -61.66 -9.42 -9.67
CA ILE A 18 -62.41 -8.94 -10.83
C ILE A 18 -61.71 -9.44 -12.09
N GLU A 19 -62.26 -10.49 -12.69
CA GLU A 19 -61.75 -11.09 -13.92
C GLU A 19 -62.67 -10.72 -15.09
N GLY A 20 -62.27 -9.68 -15.82
CA GLY A 20 -63.10 -9.07 -16.87
C GLY A 20 -64.36 -8.43 -16.27
N ARG A 21 -65.54 -9.00 -16.55
CA ARG A 21 -66.84 -8.56 -16.00
C ARG A 21 -67.33 -9.44 -14.83
N LYS A 22 -66.62 -10.52 -14.49
CA LYS A 22 -67.01 -11.42 -13.39
C LYS A 22 -66.35 -10.99 -12.10
N ILE A 23 -67.12 -11.04 -11.02
CA ILE A 23 -66.66 -10.86 -9.65
C ILE A 23 -66.59 -12.25 -9.02
N ILE A 24 -65.41 -12.64 -8.56
CA ILE A 24 -65.17 -13.89 -7.84
C ILE A 24 -64.73 -13.52 -6.42
N TRP A 25 -65.27 -14.21 -5.42
CA TRP A 25 -64.82 -14.07 -4.02
C TRP A 25 -64.10 -15.34 -3.62
N GLU A 26 -62.87 -15.22 -3.12
CA GLU A 26 -62.08 -16.35 -2.65
C GLU A 26 -61.57 -16.08 -1.23
N ASP A 27 -61.55 -17.13 -0.41
CA ASP A 27 -60.98 -17.07 0.94
C ASP A 27 -59.49 -17.44 0.86
N VAL A 28 -58.64 -16.48 1.19
CA VAL A 28 -57.18 -16.66 1.21
C VAL A 28 -56.71 -16.77 2.66
N TRP A 29 -56.21 -17.94 3.02
CA TRP A 29 -55.67 -18.21 4.35
C TRP A 29 -54.32 -17.53 4.54
N ALA A 30 -54.29 -16.52 5.40
CA ALA A 30 -53.06 -15.84 5.79
C ALA A 30 -52.31 -16.59 6.90
N LEU A 31 -53.01 -17.29 7.80
CA LEU A 31 -52.43 -18.18 8.81
C LEU A 31 -53.20 -19.50 8.89
N GLN A 32 -52.48 -20.60 9.07
CA GLN A 32 -53.00 -21.97 9.09
C GLN A 32 -52.34 -22.76 10.22
N GLY A 33 -52.99 -22.80 11.39
CA GLY A 33 -52.60 -23.62 12.53
C GLY A 33 -51.27 -23.24 13.19
N VAL A 34 -50.94 -21.94 13.23
CA VAL A 34 -49.67 -21.47 13.81
C VAL A 34 -49.74 -21.49 15.34
N SER A 35 -48.86 -22.27 15.96
CA SER A 35 -48.75 -22.37 17.43
C SER A 35 -47.31 -22.11 17.89
N PHE A 36 -47.10 -21.29 18.91
CA PHE A 36 -45.78 -21.04 19.51
C PHE A 36 -45.89 -20.33 20.86
N ASP A 37 -44.78 -20.24 21.58
CA ASP A 37 -44.69 -19.48 22.82
C ASP A 37 -43.35 -18.75 22.94
N VAL A 38 -43.38 -17.63 23.66
CA VAL A 38 -42.21 -16.75 23.87
C VAL A 38 -42.03 -16.50 25.36
N SER A 39 -40.82 -16.74 25.88
CA SER A 39 -40.50 -16.47 27.27
C SER A 39 -40.07 -15.03 27.48
N GLN A 40 -40.20 -14.56 28.72
CA GLN A 40 -39.72 -13.22 29.10
C GLN A 40 -38.22 -13.06 28.78
N GLY A 41 -37.87 -11.98 28.08
CA GLY A 41 -36.50 -11.68 27.67
C GLY A 41 -36.06 -12.37 26.36
N ASP A 42 -36.92 -13.19 25.76
CA ASP A 42 -36.64 -13.76 24.43
C ASP A 42 -36.81 -12.72 23.33
N VAL A 43 -36.01 -12.88 22.27
CA VAL A 43 -36.14 -12.13 21.01
C VAL A 43 -36.51 -13.11 19.91
N LEU A 44 -37.80 -13.18 19.59
CA LEU A 44 -38.34 -14.07 18.57
C LEU A 44 -38.31 -13.38 17.20
N GLY A 45 -37.58 -13.96 16.24
CA GLY A 45 -37.68 -13.59 14.84
C GLY A 45 -38.84 -14.31 14.15
N VAL A 46 -39.56 -13.63 13.25
CA VAL A 46 -40.49 -14.27 12.31
C VAL A 46 -40.07 -13.89 10.89
N ILE A 47 -39.65 -14.89 10.12
CA ILE A 47 -39.16 -14.75 8.75
C ILE A 47 -40.05 -15.52 7.78
N GLY A 48 -39.99 -15.19 6.50
CA GLY A 48 -40.83 -15.78 5.45
C GLY A 48 -41.00 -14.84 4.26
N GLN A 49 -41.41 -15.33 3.10
CA GLN A 49 -41.64 -14.49 1.92
C GLN A 49 -42.75 -13.45 2.13
N ASN A 50 -42.85 -12.48 1.22
CA ASN A 50 -44.01 -11.60 1.16
C ASN A 50 -45.27 -12.44 0.93
N GLY A 51 -46.33 -12.16 1.71
CA GLY A 51 -47.54 -12.97 1.72
C GLY A 51 -47.49 -14.25 2.55
N ALA A 52 -46.41 -14.52 3.30
CA ALA A 52 -46.33 -15.72 4.16
C ALA A 52 -47.20 -15.66 5.44
N GLY A 53 -47.82 -14.52 5.75
CA GLY A 53 -48.65 -14.33 6.96
C GLY A 53 -47.99 -13.56 8.11
N LYS A 54 -46.76 -13.04 7.92
CA LYS A 54 -45.99 -12.36 9.00
C LYS A 54 -46.72 -11.16 9.60
N THR A 55 -47.16 -10.22 8.77
CA THR A 55 -47.90 -9.03 9.20
C THR A 55 -49.26 -9.39 9.82
N THR A 56 -49.93 -10.44 9.32
CA THR A 56 -51.17 -10.94 9.92
C THR A 56 -50.94 -11.50 11.32
N LEU A 57 -49.89 -12.31 11.51
CA LEU A 57 -49.51 -12.83 12.82
C LEU A 57 -49.22 -11.69 13.79
N LEU A 58 -48.48 -10.70 13.31
CA LEU A 58 -48.13 -9.52 14.05
C LEU A 58 -49.35 -8.67 14.47
N ARG A 59 -50.36 -8.52 13.60
CA ARG A 59 -51.64 -7.88 13.93
C ARG A 59 -52.44 -8.65 14.99
N ILE A 60 -52.36 -9.97 14.98
CA ILE A 60 -52.98 -10.80 16.03
C ILE A 60 -52.24 -10.60 17.36
N LEU A 61 -50.90 -10.59 17.34
CA LEU A 61 -50.09 -10.34 18.53
C LEU A 61 -50.27 -8.92 19.09
N SER A 62 -50.58 -7.92 18.26
CA SER A 62 -50.85 -6.56 18.72
C SER A 62 -52.28 -6.37 19.25
N GLY A 63 -53.16 -7.35 19.09
CA GLY A 63 -54.58 -7.24 19.42
C GLY A 63 -55.40 -6.42 18.43
N MET A 64 -54.84 -6.08 17.26
CA MET A 64 -55.55 -5.35 16.20
C MET A 64 -56.46 -6.26 15.38
N LEU A 65 -56.21 -7.57 15.39
CA LEU A 65 -56.97 -8.57 14.68
C LEU A 65 -57.23 -9.76 15.60
N GLU A 66 -58.49 -10.15 15.76
CA GLU A 66 -58.83 -11.42 16.40
C GLU A 66 -58.71 -12.54 15.37
N PRO A 67 -58.07 -13.68 15.70
CA PRO A 67 -57.94 -14.79 14.77
C PRO A 67 -59.29 -15.50 14.54
N ASP A 68 -59.58 -15.91 13.30
CA ASP A 68 -60.75 -16.74 12.96
C ASP A 68 -60.85 -18.02 13.82
N ARG A 69 -59.70 -18.64 14.14
CA ARG A 69 -59.61 -19.79 15.05
C ARG A 69 -58.32 -19.77 15.87
N GLY A 70 -58.37 -20.43 17.02
CA GLY A 70 -57.24 -20.48 17.96
C GLY A 70 -57.35 -19.38 19.01
N ASN A 71 -56.32 -19.22 19.82
CA ASN A 71 -56.27 -18.17 20.83
C ASN A 71 -54.84 -17.65 21.03
N VAL A 72 -54.73 -16.37 21.39
CA VAL A 72 -53.47 -15.75 21.82
C VAL A 72 -53.64 -15.19 23.23
N ASP A 73 -52.73 -15.53 24.13
CA ASP A 73 -52.63 -14.98 25.49
C ASP A 73 -51.29 -14.24 25.64
N ILE A 74 -51.35 -12.96 26.01
CA ILE A 74 -50.19 -12.10 26.18
C ILE A 74 -50.24 -11.42 27.55
N LYS A 75 -49.15 -11.56 28.31
CA LYS A 75 -49.01 -10.97 29.65
C LYS A 75 -48.21 -9.67 29.59
N GLY A 76 -48.80 -8.58 30.04
CA GLY A 76 -48.15 -7.26 30.11
C GLY A 76 -48.52 -6.34 28.95
N LYS A 77 -47.85 -5.18 28.89
CA LYS A 77 -48.11 -4.14 27.89
C LYS A 77 -47.44 -4.48 26.55
N VAL A 78 -48.22 -4.50 25.48
CA VAL A 78 -47.74 -4.68 24.11
C VAL A 78 -47.58 -3.32 23.43
N SER A 79 -46.42 -3.09 22.83
CA SER A 79 -46.16 -1.95 21.93
C SER A 79 -45.78 -2.48 20.56
N SER A 80 -46.28 -1.86 19.49
CA SER A 80 -46.04 -2.30 18.12
C SER A 80 -45.54 -1.16 17.25
N LEU A 81 -44.53 -1.46 16.43
CA LEU A 81 -44.01 -0.55 15.41
C LEU A 81 -44.68 -0.71 14.05
N MET A 82 -45.54 -1.70 13.82
CA MET A 82 -46.12 -2.03 12.50
C MET A 82 -46.82 -0.86 11.81
N GLU A 83 -47.53 -0.07 12.60
CA GLU A 83 -48.21 1.13 12.14
C GLU A 83 -47.61 2.30 12.90
N LEU A 84 -46.43 2.73 12.44
CA LEU A 84 -45.76 3.93 12.93
C LEU A 84 -46.78 5.06 13.01
N GLY A 85 -46.97 5.58 14.21
CA GLY A 85 -47.90 6.69 14.43
C GLY A 85 -49.37 6.31 14.41
N ALA A 86 -49.73 5.05 14.68
CA ALA A 86 -51.08 4.73 15.15
C ALA A 86 -51.39 5.61 16.38
N GLY A 87 -52.38 6.50 16.26
CA GLY A 87 -52.69 7.52 17.26
C GLY A 87 -51.99 8.87 17.05
N PHE A 88 -51.19 9.04 16.00
CA PHE A 88 -50.69 10.35 15.59
C PHE A 88 -51.75 11.16 14.85
N ASN A 89 -51.91 12.41 15.26
CA ASN A 89 -52.71 13.41 14.57
C ASN A 89 -51.78 14.32 13.74
N PRO A 90 -51.88 14.30 12.39
CA PRO A 90 -51.04 15.11 11.50
C PRO A 90 -51.15 16.63 11.71
N GLU A 91 -52.27 17.09 12.28
CA GLU A 91 -52.53 18.51 12.55
C GLU A 91 -51.89 19.00 13.85
N LEU A 92 -51.53 18.10 14.76
CA LEU A 92 -50.87 18.42 16.02
C LEU A 92 -49.35 18.42 15.87
N THR A 93 -48.66 19.11 16.78
CA THR A 93 -47.19 19.10 16.86
C THR A 93 -46.65 17.75 17.31
N GLY A 94 -45.35 17.51 17.08
CA GLY A 94 -44.65 16.33 17.59
C GLY A 94 -44.79 16.18 19.10
N ARG A 95 -44.63 17.28 19.84
CA ARG A 95 -44.76 17.30 21.30
C ARG A 95 -46.17 16.90 21.76
N GLU A 96 -47.21 17.48 21.16
CA GLU A 96 -48.60 17.15 21.49
C GLU A 96 -48.93 15.69 21.19
N ASN A 97 -48.42 15.18 20.07
CA ASN A 97 -48.56 13.77 19.72
C ASN A 97 -47.89 12.84 20.72
N ILE A 98 -46.70 13.20 21.25
CA ILE A 98 -46.05 12.41 22.31
C ILE A 98 -46.93 12.37 23.55
N ILE A 99 -47.42 13.52 24.02
CA ILE A 99 -48.19 13.62 25.28
C ILE A 99 -49.50 12.83 25.18
N ILE A 100 -50.22 12.93 24.06
CA ILE A 100 -51.49 12.23 23.86
C ILE A 100 -51.27 10.71 23.88
N ASN A 101 -50.29 10.23 23.11
CA ASN A 101 -50.05 8.81 23.01
C ASN A 101 -49.46 8.23 24.31
N ALA A 102 -48.56 8.95 24.99
CA ALA A 102 -48.06 8.56 26.31
C ALA A 102 -49.21 8.31 27.30
N LYS A 103 -50.25 9.16 27.30
CA LYS A 103 -51.46 8.97 28.11
C LYS A 103 -52.26 7.73 27.68
N LEU A 104 -52.41 7.49 26.37
CA LEU A 104 -53.09 6.30 25.84
C LEU A 104 -52.38 5.00 26.26
N TYR A 105 -51.05 5.00 26.34
CA TYR A 105 -50.25 3.87 26.83
C TYR A 105 -50.19 3.76 28.37
N GLY A 106 -50.95 4.61 29.09
CA GLY A 106 -51.11 4.55 30.54
C GLY A 106 -49.87 5.03 31.31
N ILE A 107 -49.11 5.99 30.77
CA ILE A 107 -48.03 6.68 31.50
C ILE A 107 -48.65 7.70 32.47
N SER A 108 -48.17 7.71 33.71
CA SER A 108 -48.66 8.63 34.74
C SER A 108 -48.34 10.07 34.39
N THR A 109 -49.18 11.03 34.80
CA THR A 109 -48.94 12.45 34.48
C THR A 109 -47.64 12.99 35.09
N GLN A 110 -47.12 12.34 36.14
CA GLN A 110 -45.86 12.71 36.79
C GLN A 110 -44.64 12.31 35.95
N ASP A 111 -44.73 11.22 35.17
CA ASP A 111 -43.62 10.69 34.38
C ASP A 111 -43.60 11.23 32.93
N ILE A 112 -44.71 11.80 32.45
CA ILE A 112 -44.86 12.24 31.06
C ILE A 112 -43.76 13.23 30.64
N ASP A 113 -43.42 14.21 31.48
CA ASP A 113 -42.45 15.25 31.11
C ASP A 113 -41.04 14.68 30.91
N GLU A 114 -40.63 13.73 31.74
CA GLU A 114 -39.35 13.03 31.61
C GLU A 114 -39.32 12.16 30.34
N ARG A 115 -40.39 11.39 30.10
CA ARG A 115 -40.49 10.55 28.89
C ARG A 115 -40.54 11.37 27.61
N VAL A 116 -41.24 12.50 27.62
CA VAL A 116 -41.28 13.43 26.49
C VAL A 116 -39.86 13.91 26.17
N LYS A 117 -39.06 14.25 27.18
CA LYS A 117 -37.67 14.67 26.98
C LYS A 117 -36.82 13.54 26.38
N GLU A 118 -36.91 12.32 26.90
CA GLU A 118 -36.19 11.15 26.38
C GLU A 118 -36.54 10.86 24.92
N ILE A 119 -37.83 10.91 24.57
CA ILE A 119 -38.32 10.67 23.21
C ILE A 119 -37.81 11.76 22.25
N ILE A 120 -37.82 13.02 22.66
CA ILE A 120 -37.33 14.15 21.86
C ILE A 120 -35.82 14.01 21.60
N ASP A 121 -35.06 13.72 22.66
CA ASP A 121 -33.60 13.55 22.59
C ASP A 121 -33.22 12.36 21.70
N PHE A 122 -34.00 11.27 21.76
CA PHE A 122 -33.83 10.10 20.90
C PHE A 122 -34.18 10.39 19.43
N ALA A 123 -35.33 11.03 19.17
CA ALA A 123 -35.84 11.26 17.82
C ALA A 123 -34.96 12.24 17.02
N ARG A 124 -34.23 13.14 17.70
CA ARG A 124 -33.30 14.12 17.11
C ARG A 124 -33.91 14.92 15.96
N ILE A 125 -35.17 15.32 16.10
CA ILE A 125 -35.89 16.10 15.10
C ILE A 125 -35.74 17.63 15.29
N GLY A 126 -35.02 18.05 16.34
CA GLY A 126 -34.70 19.45 16.62
C GLY A 126 -35.96 20.31 16.76
N ARG A 127 -35.94 21.52 16.20
CA ARG A 127 -37.07 22.48 16.27
C ARG A 127 -38.37 21.98 15.64
N PHE A 128 -38.34 20.92 14.83
CA PHE A 128 -39.55 20.37 14.22
C PHE A 128 -40.44 19.67 15.23
N ILE A 129 -39.96 19.37 16.45
CA ILE A 129 -40.81 18.83 17.51
C ILE A 129 -42.04 19.70 17.79
N ASP A 130 -41.90 21.02 17.65
CA ASP A 130 -42.97 22.00 17.85
C ASP A 130 -43.66 22.41 16.54
N ALA A 131 -43.43 21.67 15.43
CA ALA A 131 -44.14 21.82 14.17
C ALA A 131 -45.16 20.69 13.98
N PRO A 132 -46.29 20.93 13.27
CA PRO A 132 -47.27 19.89 12.95
C PRO A 132 -46.66 18.70 12.19
N LEU A 133 -47.11 17.47 12.51
CA LEU A 133 -46.55 16.24 11.93
C LEU A 133 -46.67 16.18 10.41
N LYS A 134 -47.67 16.81 9.80
CA LYS A 134 -47.81 16.86 8.34
C LYS A 134 -46.61 17.49 7.61
N TYR A 135 -45.77 18.25 8.32
CA TYR A 135 -44.54 18.83 7.77
C TYR A 135 -43.29 17.95 7.98
N TYR A 136 -43.45 16.76 8.56
CA TYR A 136 -42.32 15.87 8.84
C TYR A 136 -41.93 15.14 7.56
N SER A 137 -40.62 14.96 7.38
CA SER A 137 -40.15 13.94 6.44
C SER A 137 -40.49 12.55 6.98
N GLN A 138 -40.57 11.55 6.08
CA GLN A 138 -40.80 10.16 6.46
C GLN A 138 -39.81 9.67 7.53
N GLY A 139 -38.53 10.04 7.44
CA GLY A 139 -37.54 9.67 8.45
C GLY A 139 -37.76 10.33 9.81
N MET A 140 -38.27 11.56 9.85
CA MET A 140 -38.60 12.24 11.12
C MET A 140 -39.82 11.62 11.78
N TYR A 141 -40.81 11.25 10.97
CA TYR A 141 -42.01 10.54 11.41
C TYR A 141 -41.66 9.17 12.00
N VAL A 142 -40.85 8.38 11.28
CA VAL A 142 -40.35 7.07 11.73
C VAL A 142 -39.58 7.19 13.05
N ARG A 143 -38.65 8.15 13.16
CA ARG A 143 -37.85 8.34 14.39
C ARG A 143 -38.70 8.73 15.60
N LEU A 144 -39.70 9.59 15.40
CA LEU A 144 -40.64 9.96 16.48
C LEU A 144 -41.51 8.77 16.90
N GLY A 145 -42.07 8.03 15.92
CA GLY A 145 -42.85 6.83 16.18
C GLY A 145 -42.04 5.74 16.90
N PHE A 146 -40.78 5.54 16.50
CA PHE A 146 -39.89 4.60 17.17
C PHE A 146 -39.54 5.01 18.60
N GLY A 147 -39.20 6.29 18.81
CA GLY A 147 -38.95 6.82 20.14
C GLY A 147 -40.15 6.58 21.06
N MET A 148 -41.34 6.89 20.59
CA MET A 148 -42.54 6.60 21.37
C MET A 148 -42.71 5.12 21.71
N ALA A 149 -42.64 4.22 20.72
CA ALA A 149 -42.91 2.80 20.94
C ALA A 149 -41.95 2.14 21.94
N VAL A 150 -40.74 2.68 22.08
CA VAL A 150 -39.68 2.14 22.95
C VAL A 150 -39.68 2.79 24.35
N PHE A 151 -39.92 4.10 24.44
CA PHE A 151 -39.89 4.82 25.72
C PHE A 151 -41.21 4.77 26.51
N VAL A 152 -42.23 4.06 25.99
CA VAL A 152 -43.45 3.70 26.75
C VAL A 152 -43.27 2.44 27.63
N GLU A 153 -42.04 1.94 27.76
CA GLU A 153 -41.64 0.78 28.58
C GLU A 153 -42.50 -0.48 28.37
N PRO A 154 -42.61 -0.99 27.13
CA PRO A 154 -43.40 -2.18 26.87
C PRO A 154 -42.83 -3.43 27.56
N ASP A 155 -43.69 -4.40 27.87
CA ASP A 155 -43.28 -5.75 28.28
C ASP A 155 -43.02 -6.64 27.05
N VAL A 156 -43.77 -6.37 25.97
CA VAL A 156 -43.63 -6.99 24.64
C VAL A 156 -43.51 -5.89 23.59
N LEU A 157 -42.40 -5.87 22.86
CA LEU A 157 -42.19 -4.98 21.72
C LEU A 157 -42.28 -5.77 20.41
N LEU A 158 -43.20 -5.36 19.53
CA LEU A 158 -43.37 -5.94 18.20
C LEU A 158 -42.75 -5.01 17.15
N ILE A 159 -41.87 -5.55 16.31
CA ILE A 159 -41.11 -4.80 15.29
C ILE A 159 -41.40 -5.40 13.92
N ASP A 160 -41.79 -4.57 12.94
CA ASP A 160 -42.07 -5.01 11.57
C ASP A 160 -41.25 -4.20 10.57
N ASP A 161 -40.18 -4.76 10.01
CA ASP A 161 -39.35 -4.32 8.86
C ASP A 161 -38.96 -2.82 8.69
N ILE A 162 -39.28 -1.99 9.68
CA ILE A 162 -39.23 -0.53 9.66
C ILE A 162 -37.88 0.02 10.08
N LEU A 163 -37.04 -0.81 10.71
CA LEU A 163 -35.67 -0.46 11.07
C LEU A 163 -34.79 -0.16 9.85
N SER A 164 -35.25 -0.51 8.65
CA SER A 164 -34.59 -0.18 7.38
C SER A 164 -34.75 1.29 6.95
N VAL A 165 -35.68 2.06 7.55
CA VAL A 165 -35.97 3.45 7.16
C VAL A 165 -35.21 4.44 8.07
N GLY A 166 -34.16 5.06 7.54
CA GLY A 166 -33.35 6.06 8.25
C GLY A 166 -31.92 6.15 7.72
N ASP A 167 -31.14 7.12 8.19
CA ASP A 167 -29.69 7.11 7.97
C ASP A 167 -29.02 6.04 8.85
N LYS A 168 -27.82 5.59 8.46
CA LYS A 168 -27.06 4.54 9.15
C LYS A 168 -26.89 4.81 10.66
N GLY A 169 -26.61 6.06 11.02
CA GLY A 169 -26.45 6.45 12.43
C GLY A 169 -27.76 6.43 13.23
N SER A 170 -28.93 6.53 12.58
CA SER A 170 -30.23 6.35 13.23
C SER A 170 -30.59 4.87 13.38
N GLN A 171 -30.24 4.04 12.40
CA GLN A 171 -30.43 2.59 12.47
C GLN A 171 -29.61 1.96 13.60
N GLU A 172 -28.33 2.34 13.72
CA GLU A 172 -27.45 1.90 14.82
C GLU A 172 -28.06 2.23 16.19
N ARG A 173 -28.54 3.46 16.39
CA ARG A 173 -29.21 3.85 17.65
C ARG A 173 -30.47 3.05 17.96
N CYS A 174 -31.27 2.72 16.94
CA CYS A 174 -32.47 1.90 17.13
C CYS A 174 -32.09 0.48 17.57
N ILE A 175 -31.06 -0.09 16.93
CA ILE A 175 -30.52 -1.41 17.28
C ILE A 175 -29.95 -1.40 18.70
N ASP A 176 -29.14 -0.39 19.06
CA ASP A 176 -28.56 -0.26 20.41
C ASP A 176 -29.65 -0.18 21.48
N LYS A 177 -30.73 0.57 21.20
CA LYS A 177 -31.85 0.66 22.12
C LYS A 177 -32.61 -0.67 22.24
N ILE A 178 -32.82 -1.40 21.13
CA ILE A 178 -33.42 -2.74 21.15
C ILE A 178 -32.57 -3.71 21.97
N LEU A 179 -31.24 -3.65 21.83
CA LEU A 179 -30.31 -4.45 22.63
C LEU A 179 -30.41 -4.08 24.12
N SER A 180 -30.51 -2.80 24.47
CA SER A 180 -30.71 -2.40 25.88
C SER A 180 -32.03 -2.93 26.46
N LEU A 181 -33.11 -2.93 25.69
CA LEU A 181 -34.39 -3.51 26.13
C LEU A 181 -34.29 -5.03 26.33
N LYS A 182 -33.52 -5.71 25.48
CA LYS A 182 -33.22 -7.13 25.63
C LYS A 182 -32.43 -7.38 26.93
N ASP A 183 -31.45 -6.55 27.24
CA ASP A 183 -30.68 -6.63 28.49
C ASP A 183 -31.57 -6.38 29.73
N ASP A 184 -32.56 -5.49 29.60
CA ASP A 184 -33.61 -5.24 30.59
C ASP A 184 -34.68 -6.37 30.66
N LYS A 185 -34.45 -7.50 29.97
CA LYS A 185 -35.33 -8.68 29.90
C LYS A 185 -36.73 -8.38 29.35
N LYS A 186 -36.86 -7.37 28.47
CA LYS A 186 -38.08 -7.16 27.70
C LYS A 186 -38.20 -8.20 26.59
N THR A 187 -39.43 -8.57 26.26
CA THR A 187 -39.71 -9.56 25.21
C THR A 187 -39.84 -8.84 23.87
N ILE A 188 -39.18 -9.33 22.83
CA ILE A 188 -39.22 -8.67 21.51
C ILE A 188 -39.63 -9.69 20.44
N VAL A 189 -40.55 -9.31 19.56
CA VAL A 189 -40.87 -10.07 18.35
C VAL A 189 -40.49 -9.24 17.15
N VAL A 190 -39.55 -9.73 16.34
CA VAL A 190 -39.04 -9.03 15.17
C VAL A 190 -39.48 -9.75 13.91
N VAL A 191 -40.13 -9.02 13.01
CA VAL A 191 -40.40 -9.47 11.66
C VAL A 191 -39.44 -8.76 10.73
N SER A 192 -38.62 -9.55 10.03
CA SER A 192 -37.74 -8.96 9.04
C SER A 192 -37.43 -9.86 7.85
N HIS A 193 -37.16 -9.24 6.71
CA HIS A 193 -36.50 -9.86 5.56
C HIS A 193 -34.96 -9.71 5.60
N ASP A 194 -34.41 -8.94 6.54
CA ASP A 194 -32.98 -8.81 6.78
C ASP A 194 -32.48 -9.97 7.68
N MET A 195 -31.85 -10.96 7.06
CA MET A 195 -31.37 -12.15 7.75
C MET A 195 -30.17 -11.85 8.68
N ASP A 196 -29.38 -10.81 8.39
CA ASP A 196 -28.24 -10.42 9.23
C ASP A 196 -28.74 -9.78 10.53
N MET A 197 -29.77 -8.93 10.42
CA MET A 197 -30.46 -8.38 11.60
C MET A 197 -31.11 -9.48 12.43
N VAL A 198 -31.79 -10.43 11.79
CA VAL A 198 -32.42 -11.58 12.48
C VAL A 198 -31.37 -12.40 13.21
N LYS A 199 -30.24 -12.70 12.57
CA LYS A 199 -29.13 -13.44 13.17
C LYS A 199 -28.51 -12.71 14.36
N LYS A 200 -28.38 -11.38 14.27
CA LYS A 200 -27.78 -10.55 15.33
C LYS A 200 -28.69 -10.39 16.55
N LEU A 201 -29.99 -10.20 16.35
CA LEU A 201 -30.92 -9.84 17.42
C LEU A 201 -31.59 -11.06 18.07
N CYS A 202 -32.04 -12.01 17.24
CA CYS A 202 -32.97 -13.06 17.66
C CYS A 202 -32.22 -14.23 18.30
N ASN A 203 -32.80 -14.81 19.35
CA ASN A 203 -32.33 -16.07 19.93
C ASN A 203 -33.11 -17.28 19.41
N ARG A 204 -34.32 -17.05 18.87
CA ARG A 204 -35.21 -18.06 18.27
C ARG A 204 -35.90 -17.44 17.06
N VAL A 205 -36.16 -18.25 16.03
CA VAL A 205 -36.81 -17.79 14.80
C VAL A 205 -37.88 -18.79 14.37
N ILE A 206 -39.04 -18.25 13.95
CA ILE A 206 -40.10 -18.95 13.24
C ILE A 206 -40.00 -18.64 11.75
N LEU A 207 -40.04 -19.67 10.93
CA LEU A 207 -40.14 -19.55 9.48
C LEU A 207 -41.58 -19.86 9.06
N LEU A 208 -42.24 -18.87 8.47
CA LEU A 208 -43.59 -19.00 7.90
C LEU A 208 -43.51 -19.20 6.39
N GLU A 209 -44.29 -20.16 5.88
CA GLU A 209 -44.51 -20.40 4.47
C GLU A 209 -46.00 -20.60 4.19
N LYS A 210 -46.58 -19.75 3.32
CA LYS A 210 -48.01 -19.82 2.94
C LYS A 210 -48.97 -19.94 4.13
N GLY A 211 -48.70 -19.17 5.19
CA GLY A 211 -49.49 -19.15 6.43
C GLY A 211 -49.20 -20.28 7.41
N SER A 212 -48.34 -21.24 7.07
CA SER A 212 -47.96 -22.36 7.95
C SER A 212 -46.57 -22.16 8.56
N LYS A 213 -46.38 -22.64 9.79
CA LYS A 213 -45.09 -22.62 10.49
C LYS A 213 -44.26 -23.85 10.09
N VAL A 214 -43.30 -23.66 9.19
CA VAL A 214 -42.49 -24.76 8.62
C VAL A 214 -41.19 -25.04 9.38
N TYR A 215 -40.74 -24.09 10.20
CA TYR A 215 -39.63 -24.29 11.11
C TYR A 215 -39.70 -23.35 12.32
N GLU A 216 -39.15 -23.83 13.43
CA GLU A 216 -38.90 -23.05 14.63
C GLU A 216 -37.65 -23.56 15.34
N GLY A 217 -36.75 -22.65 15.71
CA GLY A 217 -35.52 -23.00 16.41
C GLY A 217 -34.46 -21.92 16.28
N SER A 218 -33.19 -22.30 16.14
CA SER A 218 -32.09 -21.34 16.06
C SER A 218 -32.18 -20.46 14.79
N PRO A 219 -31.74 -19.19 14.87
CA PRO A 219 -31.69 -18.28 13.72
C PRO A 219 -30.92 -18.86 12.54
N ASP A 220 -29.73 -19.43 12.76
CA ASP A 220 -28.90 -19.97 11.68
C ASP A 220 -29.63 -21.05 10.86
N LYS A 221 -30.32 -21.97 11.53
CA LYS A 221 -31.08 -23.04 10.87
C LYS A 221 -32.33 -22.49 10.18
N ALA A 222 -32.99 -21.50 10.77
CA ALA A 222 -34.15 -20.85 10.15
C ALA A 222 -33.75 -20.11 8.87
N ILE A 223 -32.67 -19.32 8.91
CA ILE A 223 -32.12 -18.58 7.77
C ILE A 223 -31.65 -19.57 6.69
N PHE A 224 -30.95 -20.64 7.07
CA PHE A 224 -30.55 -21.69 6.13
C PHE A 224 -31.77 -22.29 5.41
N ARG A 225 -32.84 -22.64 6.14
CA ARG A 225 -34.09 -23.14 5.56
C ARG A 225 -34.80 -22.09 4.71
N TYR A 226 -34.81 -20.83 5.14
CA TYR A 226 -35.37 -19.72 4.37
C TYR A 226 -34.68 -19.59 3.00
N VAL A 227 -33.34 -19.62 2.98
CA VAL A 227 -32.55 -19.55 1.74
C VAL A 227 -32.75 -20.80 0.86
N GLN A 228 -32.92 -21.98 1.47
CA GLN A 228 -33.27 -23.20 0.73
C GLN A 228 -34.65 -23.11 0.09
N ILE A 229 -35.64 -22.57 0.79
CA ILE A 229 -37.04 -22.55 0.34
C ILE A 229 -37.25 -21.49 -0.75
N TYR A 230 -36.66 -20.31 -0.59
CA TYR A 230 -37.03 -19.10 -1.33
C TYR A 230 -36.00 -18.64 -2.38
N GLY A 231 -35.25 -19.57 -2.95
CA GLY A 231 -34.57 -19.36 -4.24
C GLY A 231 -35.57 -19.00 -5.36
N ASP A 232 -35.08 -18.51 -6.49
CA ASP A 232 -35.95 -18.28 -7.65
C ASP A 232 -36.55 -19.64 -8.04
N ALA A 233 -37.87 -19.73 -8.23
CA ALA A 233 -38.54 -21.00 -8.47
C ALA A 233 -38.00 -21.69 -9.74
N GLY A 234 -37.47 -20.91 -10.69
CA GLY A 234 -36.79 -21.43 -11.88
C GLY A 234 -35.36 -21.90 -11.66
N GLY A 235 -34.72 -21.61 -10.53
CA GLY A 235 -33.30 -21.83 -10.24
C GLY A 235 -33.02 -22.83 -9.12
N ARG A 236 -33.99 -23.67 -8.74
CA ARG A 236 -33.90 -24.62 -7.63
C ARG A 236 -34.19 -26.06 -8.05
N ALA A 237 -33.37 -27.00 -7.58
CA ALA A 237 -33.60 -28.43 -7.72
C ALA A 237 -32.93 -29.20 -6.57
N GLU A 238 -33.34 -30.45 -6.33
CA GLU A 238 -32.76 -31.27 -5.26
C GLU A 238 -32.50 -32.72 -5.70
N LEU A 239 -31.53 -33.35 -5.04
CA LEU A 239 -31.14 -34.74 -5.18
C LEU A 239 -31.02 -35.39 -3.80
N PHE A 240 -31.22 -36.70 -3.77
CA PHE A 240 -31.07 -37.52 -2.57
C PHE A 240 -30.12 -38.68 -2.84
N LEU A 241 -29.30 -39.03 -1.85
CA LEU A 241 -28.38 -40.17 -1.90
C LEU A 241 -28.29 -40.86 -0.52
N ASP A 242 -27.66 -42.05 -0.49
CA ASP A 242 -27.58 -42.94 0.68
C ASP A 242 -28.96 -43.23 1.32
N SER A 243 -29.91 -43.72 0.51
CA SER A 243 -31.29 -44.02 0.96
C SER A 243 -31.98 -42.81 1.63
N ASN A 244 -31.90 -41.63 0.99
CA ASN A 244 -32.43 -40.33 1.46
C ASN A 244 -31.77 -39.76 2.72
N LYS A 245 -30.61 -40.28 3.15
CA LYS A 245 -29.88 -39.69 4.28
C LYS A 245 -29.13 -38.43 3.89
N ILE A 246 -28.62 -38.33 2.68
CA ILE A 246 -27.94 -37.11 2.23
C ILE A 246 -28.84 -36.39 1.23
N ARG A 247 -29.18 -35.14 1.55
CA ARG A 247 -29.98 -34.26 0.70
C ARG A 247 -29.11 -33.14 0.15
N VAL A 248 -29.09 -33.00 -1.16
CA VAL A 248 -28.36 -31.98 -1.91
C VAL A 248 -29.36 -31.05 -2.57
N VAL A 249 -29.33 -29.76 -2.24
CA VAL A 249 -30.23 -28.76 -2.82
C VAL A 249 -29.39 -27.76 -3.61
N PHE A 250 -29.60 -27.69 -4.92
CA PHE A 250 -29.14 -26.56 -5.72
C PHE A 250 -30.16 -25.43 -5.62
N SER A 251 -29.73 -24.22 -5.26
CA SER A 251 -30.58 -23.04 -5.20
C SER A 251 -29.78 -21.81 -5.59
N ASN A 252 -30.14 -21.20 -6.73
CA ASN A 252 -29.55 -19.96 -7.24
C ASN A 252 -28.01 -19.97 -7.21
N GLY A 253 -27.37 -20.99 -7.78
CA GLY A 253 -25.91 -21.07 -7.86
C GLY A 253 -25.20 -21.44 -6.56
N ARG A 254 -25.95 -21.79 -5.51
CA ARG A 254 -25.43 -22.41 -4.29
C ARG A 254 -25.84 -23.87 -4.23
N ILE A 255 -25.01 -24.70 -3.61
CA ILE A 255 -25.31 -26.11 -3.35
C ILE A 255 -25.28 -26.33 -1.85
N PHE A 256 -26.41 -26.73 -1.29
CA PHE A 256 -26.61 -27.03 0.12
C PHE A 256 -26.58 -28.53 0.33
N VAL A 257 -25.89 -28.99 1.37
CA VAL A 257 -25.80 -30.41 1.70
C VAL A 257 -26.21 -30.61 3.15
N SER A 258 -27.08 -31.59 3.38
CA SER A 258 -27.51 -32.01 4.72
C SER A 258 -27.47 -33.53 4.85
N TYR A 259 -27.26 -34.01 6.08
CA TYR A 259 -27.23 -35.42 6.46
C TYR A 259 -28.29 -35.69 7.53
N ASN A 260 -29.27 -36.55 7.25
CA ASN A 260 -30.48 -36.76 8.06
C ASN A 260 -31.16 -35.43 8.44
N ASP A 261 -31.32 -34.54 7.45
CA ASP A 261 -31.83 -33.16 7.59
C ASP A 261 -30.99 -32.22 8.50
N ASP A 262 -29.82 -32.67 8.96
CA ASP A 262 -28.85 -31.84 9.66
C ASP A 262 -27.88 -31.19 8.65
N PRO A 263 -27.79 -29.85 8.56
CA PRO A 263 -26.89 -29.18 7.62
C PRO A 263 -25.42 -29.60 7.81
N LEU A 264 -24.80 -30.10 6.74
CA LEU A 264 -23.34 -30.31 6.68
C LEU A 264 -22.63 -29.04 6.22
N THR A 265 -23.27 -28.30 5.31
CA THR A 265 -22.81 -27.00 4.85
C THR A 265 -23.43 -25.88 5.66
N LYS A 266 -22.73 -24.76 5.78
CA LYS A 266 -23.17 -23.59 6.56
C LYS A 266 -23.10 -22.32 5.70
N GLY A 267 -23.90 -21.33 6.07
CA GLY A 267 -23.79 -20.00 5.47
C GLY A 267 -24.13 -19.96 3.98
N SER A 268 -23.30 -19.29 3.19
CA SER A 268 -23.35 -19.32 1.72
C SER A 268 -23.12 -20.71 1.08
N SER A 269 -22.83 -21.74 1.88
CA SER A 269 -22.73 -23.14 1.46
C SER A 269 -21.66 -23.38 0.39
N ILE A 270 -21.91 -24.16 -0.65
CA ILE A 270 -20.95 -24.37 -1.75
C ILE A 270 -21.29 -23.41 -2.90
N PHE A 271 -20.32 -22.59 -3.30
CA PHE A 271 -20.49 -21.63 -4.39
C PHE A 271 -19.18 -21.40 -5.14
N CYS A 272 -19.27 -20.87 -6.37
CA CYS A 272 -18.10 -20.56 -7.19
C CYS A 272 -17.93 -19.05 -7.34
N VAL A 273 -16.69 -18.62 -7.57
CA VAL A 273 -16.33 -17.23 -7.84
C VAL A 273 -15.85 -17.11 -9.28
N PHE A 274 -16.36 -16.11 -9.98
CA PHE A 274 -16.10 -15.82 -11.37
C PHE A 274 -15.42 -14.46 -11.52
N SER A 275 -14.53 -14.34 -12.50
CA SER A 275 -13.92 -13.09 -12.92
C SER A 275 -14.81 -12.39 -13.93
N TYR A 276 -15.08 -11.10 -13.74
CA TYR A 276 -15.75 -10.30 -14.77
C TYR A 276 -14.81 -10.00 -15.95
N PRO A 277 -15.23 -10.23 -17.21
CA PRO A 277 -14.38 -9.92 -18.37
C PRO A 277 -13.99 -8.43 -18.42
N GLY A 278 -12.68 -8.16 -18.50
CA GLY A 278 -12.14 -6.80 -18.65
C GLY A 278 -12.15 -5.92 -17.39
N LYS A 279 -12.50 -6.47 -16.21
CA LYS A 279 -12.37 -5.82 -14.91
C LYS A 279 -11.85 -6.79 -13.87
N ASP A 280 -11.02 -6.34 -12.94
CA ASP A 280 -10.59 -7.16 -11.79
C ASP A 280 -11.68 -7.18 -10.72
N THR A 281 -12.83 -7.77 -11.06
CA THR A 281 -14.01 -7.82 -10.19
C THR A 281 -14.47 -9.27 -10.08
N GLU A 282 -14.54 -9.76 -8.84
CA GLU A 282 -15.05 -11.09 -8.51
C GLU A 282 -16.57 -11.08 -8.35
N ILE A 283 -17.23 -12.11 -8.87
CA ILE A 283 -18.68 -12.28 -8.82
C ILE A 283 -18.98 -13.69 -8.34
N ASN A 284 -19.78 -13.80 -7.29
CA ASN A 284 -20.20 -15.09 -6.77
C ASN A 284 -21.29 -15.71 -7.65
N SER A 285 -21.32 -17.03 -7.78
CA SER A 285 -22.34 -17.77 -8.56
C SER A 285 -23.76 -17.37 -8.19
N PHE A 286 -23.99 -17.05 -6.91
CA PHE A 286 -25.31 -16.66 -6.43
C PHE A 286 -25.78 -15.26 -6.80
N MET A 287 -24.94 -14.49 -7.50
CA MET A 287 -25.34 -13.21 -8.10
C MET A 287 -25.89 -13.39 -9.52
N PHE A 288 -25.82 -14.59 -10.09
CA PHE A 288 -26.33 -14.90 -11.43
C PHE A 288 -27.84 -15.15 -11.37
N SER A 289 -28.55 -14.89 -12.47
CA SER A 289 -29.92 -15.38 -12.68
C SER A 289 -29.87 -16.83 -13.15
N TRP A 290 -30.41 -17.76 -12.37
CA TRP A 290 -30.32 -19.21 -12.62
C TRP A 290 -31.61 -19.78 -13.20
N LYS A 291 -31.45 -20.71 -14.13
CA LYS A 291 -32.51 -21.56 -14.67
C LYS A 291 -32.07 -23.02 -14.59
N ILE A 292 -32.91 -23.88 -14.04
CA ILE A 292 -32.74 -25.32 -14.12
C ILE A 292 -33.09 -25.76 -15.55
N GLU A 293 -32.13 -26.33 -16.25
CA GLU A 293 -32.32 -26.84 -17.61
C GLU A 293 -32.79 -28.29 -17.59
N GLU A 294 -32.29 -29.10 -16.63
CA GLU A 294 -32.65 -30.50 -16.51
C GLU A 294 -32.49 -31.00 -15.07
N VAL A 295 -33.40 -31.88 -14.63
CA VAL A 295 -33.29 -32.62 -13.36
C VAL A 295 -33.61 -34.09 -13.64
N SER A 296 -32.76 -34.97 -13.13
CA SER A 296 -33.00 -36.41 -13.10
C SER A 296 -32.89 -36.94 -11.66
N SER A 297 -33.06 -38.24 -11.48
CA SER A 297 -32.85 -38.90 -10.19
C SER A 297 -31.40 -38.86 -9.72
N SER A 298 -30.43 -38.64 -10.61
CA SER A 298 -29.00 -38.70 -10.30
C SER A 298 -28.24 -37.41 -10.60
N TYR A 299 -28.83 -36.41 -11.29
CA TYR A 299 -28.18 -35.12 -11.52
C TYR A 299 -29.14 -33.93 -11.70
N ILE A 300 -28.59 -32.73 -11.47
CA ILE A 300 -29.18 -31.41 -11.74
C ILE A 300 -28.27 -30.72 -12.75
N LEU A 301 -28.86 -30.15 -13.80
CA LEU A 301 -28.19 -29.26 -14.74
C LEU A 301 -28.83 -27.87 -14.66
N ALA A 302 -28.03 -26.87 -14.29
CA ALA A 302 -28.49 -25.49 -14.11
C ALA A 302 -27.62 -24.52 -14.90
N ARG A 303 -28.24 -23.56 -15.58
CA ARG A 303 -27.57 -22.49 -16.33
C ARG A 303 -27.78 -21.15 -15.63
N GLY A 304 -26.69 -20.44 -15.38
CA GLY A 304 -26.66 -19.13 -14.76
C GLY A 304 -26.20 -18.07 -15.75
N VAL A 305 -26.82 -16.89 -15.72
CA VAL A 305 -26.44 -15.75 -16.56
C VAL A 305 -26.26 -14.49 -15.69
N TYR A 306 -25.17 -13.75 -15.91
CA TYR A 306 -24.92 -12.46 -15.26
C TYR A 306 -24.77 -11.32 -16.28
N ALA A 307 -25.26 -10.12 -15.92
CA ALA A 307 -25.14 -8.87 -16.69
C ALA A 307 -25.50 -8.95 -18.19
N LYS A 308 -26.75 -9.31 -18.53
CA LYS A 308 -27.25 -9.43 -19.92
C LYS A 308 -26.40 -10.35 -20.82
N LYS A 309 -26.06 -11.56 -20.35
CA LYS A 309 -25.27 -12.60 -21.07
C LYS A 309 -23.79 -12.30 -21.29
N LYS A 310 -23.19 -11.39 -20.53
CA LYS A 310 -21.73 -11.19 -20.57
C LYS A 310 -20.95 -12.29 -19.86
N LEU A 311 -21.60 -12.96 -18.91
CA LEU A 311 -21.06 -14.12 -18.19
C LEU A 311 -22.14 -15.19 -18.14
N GLU A 312 -21.75 -16.41 -18.48
CA GLU A 312 -22.60 -17.58 -18.41
C GLU A 312 -21.86 -18.71 -17.69
N ALA A 313 -22.59 -19.48 -16.90
CA ALA A 313 -22.08 -20.64 -16.20
C ALA A 313 -23.08 -21.79 -16.28
N LEU A 314 -22.58 -23.02 -16.42
CA LEU A 314 -23.36 -24.25 -16.38
C LEU A 314 -22.89 -25.10 -15.20
N PHE A 315 -23.78 -25.36 -14.26
CA PHE A 315 -23.54 -26.23 -13.11
C PHE A 315 -24.21 -27.57 -13.38
N LYS A 316 -23.41 -28.63 -13.31
CA LYS A 316 -23.90 -29.99 -13.29
C LYS A 316 -23.57 -30.59 -11.93
N VAL A 317 -24.59 -30.84 -11.12
CA VAL A 317 -24.48 -31.52 -9.83
C VAL A 317 -24.98 -32.93 -10.02
N SER A 318 -24.13 -33.93 -9.90
CA SER A 318 -24.52 -35.34 -10.05
C SER A 318 -24.20 -36.13 -8.79
N THR A 319 -24.84 -37.27 -8.61
CA THR A 319 -24.71 -38.13 -7.43
C THR A 319 -24.46 -39.56 -7.87
N ASP A 320 -23.65 -40.28 -7.09
CA ASP A 320 -23.40 -41.71 -7.26
C ASP A 320 -23.33 -42.41 -5.89
N SER A 321 -23.01 -43.69 -5.87
CA SER A 321 -23.00 -44.52 -4.66
C SER A 321 -22.03 -44.05 -3.57
N GLY A 322 -21.10 -43.14 -3.86
CA GLY A 322 -20.08 -42.68 -2.91
C GLY A 322 -20.12 -41.19 -2.57
N GLY A 323 -20.88 -40.37 -3.30
CA GLY A 323 -20.86 -38.92 -3.10
C GLY A 323 -21.57 -38.11 -4.18
N LEU A 324 -21.27 -36.82 -4.21
CA LEU A 324 -21.71 -35.90 -5.27
C LEU A 324 -20.52 -35.45 -6.11
N ASN A 325 -20.73 -35.31 -7.42
CA ASN A 325 -19.78 -34.73 -8.37
C ASN A 325 -20.33 -33.40 -8.87
N LEU A 326 -19.55 -32.35 -8.74
CA LEU A 326 -19.84 -31.00 -9.18
C LEU A 326 -18.96 -30.64 -10.36
N GLU A 327 -19.58 -30.37 -11.50
CA GLU A 327 -18.92 -29.86 -12.69
C GLU A 327 -19.43 -28.45 -12.99
N VAL A 328 -18.52 -27.48 -13.13
CA VAL A 328 -18.86 -26.08 -13.44
C VAL A 328 -18.15 -25.64 -14.70
N TYR A 329 -18.92 -25.28 -15.72
CA TYR A 329 -18.42 -24.83 -17.01
C TYR A 329 -18.67 -23.34 -17.19
N SER A 330 -17.64 -22.58 -17.57
CA SER A 330 -17.74 -21.16 -17.95
C SER A 330 -16.54 -20.80 -18.81
N GLU A 331 -16.68 -19.89 -19.78
CA GLU A 331 -15.63 -19.50 -20.74
C GLU A 331 -14.45 -18.78 -20.06
N GLY A 332 -13.57 -19.53 -19.39
CA GLY A 332 -12.33 -19.04 -18.77
C GLY A 332 -12.51 -18.08 -17.58
N ALA A 333 -13.74 -17.95 -17.06
CA ALA A 333 -14.05 -16.98 -16.02
C ALA A 333 -13.99 -17.54 -14.60
N VAL A 334 -13.98 -18.86 -14.40
CA VAL A 334 -14.05 -19.42 -13.03
C VAL A 334 -12.70 -19.28 -12.33
N LYS A 335 -12.69 -18.65 -11.15
CA LYS A 335 -11.48 -18.37 -10.37
C LYS A 335 -11.29 -19.37 -9.24
N ARG A 336 -12.38 -19.73 -8.55
CA ARG A 336 -12.32 -20.65 -7.40
C ARG A 336 -13.68 -21.24 -7.09
N ILE A 337 -13.65 -22.36 -6.39
CA ILE A 337 -14.79 -22.92 -5.65
C ILE A 337 -14.55 -22.74 -4.16
N ASN A 338 -15.61 -22.40 -3.44
CA ASN A 338 -15.65 -22.32 -1.99
C ASN A 338 -16.65 -23.34 -1.47
N LEU A 339 -16.24 -24.14 -0.49
CA LEU A 339 -17.07 -25.13 0.18
C LEU A 339 -17.09 -24.82 1.67
N LEU A 340 -18.24 -24.34 2.16
CA LEU A 340 -18.40 -23.90 3.55
C LEU A 340 -19.11 -24.99 4.36
N PHE A 341 -18.41 -25.56 5.34
CA PHE A 341 -18.89 -26.62 6.21
C PHE A 341 -19.16 -26.13 7.64
N ASP A 342 -19.98 -26.90 8.35
CA ASP A 342 -20.35 -26.65 9.73
C ASP A 342 -19.13 -26.65 10.69
N ALA A 343 -19.21 -25.87 11.78
CA ALA A 343 -18.14 -25.74 12.76
C ALA A 343 -17.76 -27.05 13.48
N ARG A 344 -18.68 -28.04 13.49
CA ARG A 344 -18.47 -29.39 14.04
C ARG A 344 -17.36 -30.18 13.34
N TYR A 345 -16.91 -29.75 12.17
CA TYR A 345 -15.65 -30.24 11.58
C TYR A 345 -14.48 -29.51 12.24
N ASN A 346 -13.81 -30.20 13.16
CA ASN A 346 -12.76 -29.58 13.98
C ASN A 346 -11.35 -29.82 13.44
N SER A 347 -11.16 -30.74 12.49
CA SER A 347 -9.85 -31.04 11.94
C SER A 347 -9.92 -31.36 10.44
N TRP A 348 -8.77 -31.28 9.78
CA TRP A 348 -8.59 -31.57 8.37
C TRP A 348 -7.40 -32.50 8.17
N ILE A 349 -7.45 -33.32 7.11
CA ILE A 349 -6.43 -34.30 6.75
C ILE A 349 -6.15 -34.14 5.26
N GLY A 350 -4.96 -33.70 4.91
CA GLY A 350 -4.43 -33.73 3.54
C GLY A 350 -3.77 -35.07 3.24
N LEU A 351 -3.06 -35.17 2.12
CA LEU A 351 -2.28 -36.36 1.82
C LEU A 351 -1.11 -36.49 2.80
N ASP A 352 -0.25 -35.47 2.88
CA ASP A 352 1.02 -35.58 3.61
C ASP A 352 1.01 -34.93 5.00
N GLU A 353 -0.08 -34.26 5.35
CA GLU A 353 -0.19 -33.47 6.57
C GLU A 353 -1.63 -33.42 7.08
N GLU A 354 -1.80 -33.13 8.36
CA GLU A 354 -3.09 -32.96 9.03
C GLU A 354 -3.04 -31.77 10.00
N GLY A 355 -4.20 -31.23 10.36
CA GLY A 355 -4.28 -30.11 11.27
C GLY A 355 -5.66 -29.92 11.88
N VAL A 356 -5.75 -29.01 12.84
CA VAL A 356 -6.97 -28.67 13.57
C VAL A 356 -7.41 -27.26 13.18
N PHE A 357 -8.71 -27.04 13.06
CA PHE A 357 -9.26 -25.70 12.88
C PHE A 357 -9.21 -24.94 14.21
N PRO A 358 -8.63 -23.72 14.25
CA PRO A 358 -8.68 -22.88 15.44
C PRO A 358 -10.10 -22.35 15.69
N GLU A 359 -10.31 -21.76 16.86
CA GLU A 359 -11.51 -20.97 17.15
C GLU A 359 -11.68 -19.84 16.12
N PHE A 360 -12.93 -19.44 15.87
CA PHE A 360 -13.21 -18.35 14.95
C PHE A 360 -12.66 -17.05 15.53
N SER A 361 -11.87 -16.31 14.75
CA SER A 361 -11.22 -15.07 15.20
C SER A 361 -12.19 -13.88 15.32
N HIS A 362 -13.46 -14.06 14.95
CA HIS A 362 -14.50 -13.04 14.84
C HIS A 362 -14.12 -11.82 13.99
N LYS A 363 -13.11 -11.96 13.11
CA LYS A 363 -12.77 -10.95 12.10
C LYS A 363 -13.73 -11.02 10.92
N PHE A 364 -13.88 -9.92 10.19
CA PHE A 364 -14.68 -9.88 8.95
C PHE A 364 -14.02 -10.58 7.76
N GLU A 365 -12.72 -10.90 7.87
CA GLU A 365 -11.93 -11.50 6.80
C GLU A 365 -11.88 -13.04 6.91
N TRP A 366 -11.51 -13.70 5.81
CA TRP A 366 -11.24 -15.13 5.80
C TRP A 366 -9.87 -15.40 6.41
N ASP A 367 -9.83 -16.19 7.47
CA ASP A 367 -8.57 -16.63 8.08
C ASP A 367 -8.08 -17.90 7.38
N VAL A 368 -7.08 -17.75 6.52
CA VAL A 368 -6.41 -18.89 5.89
C VAL A 368 -5.53 -19.60 6.91
N ILE A 369 -5.93 -20.82 7.28
CA ILE A 369 -5.22 -21.66 8.27
C ILE A 369 -4.09 -22.40 7.57
N LYS A 370 -4.35 -22.93 6.37
CA LYS A 370 -3.38 -23.73 5.63
C LYS A 370 -3.56 -23.62 4.12
N GLU A 371 -2.44 -23.56 3.41
CA GLU A 371 -2.37 -23.80 1.96
C GLU A 371 -1.74 -25.18 1.72
N LEU A 372 -2.52 -26.11 1.20
CA LEU A 372 -2.10 -27.44 0.77
C LEU A 372 -1.66 -27.36 -0.70
N LYS A 373 -0.36 -27.23 -0.92
CA LYS A 373 0.24 -27.06 -2.26
C LYS A 373 0.30 -28.38 -3.02
N GLU A 374 -0.05 -28.35 -4.30
CA GLU A 374 -0.06 -29.51 -5.21
C GLU A 374 -0.94 -30.68 -4.73
N GLN A 375 -1.82 -30.46 -3.75
CA GLN A 375 -2.77 -31.45 -3.26
C GLN A 375 -4.14 -31.24 -3.90
N LYS A 376 -4.75 -32.37 -4.30
CA LYS A 376 -6.10 -32.43 -4.87
C LYS A 376 -7.13 -32.95 -3.88
N ILE A 377 -6.69 -33.39 -2.70
CA ILE A 377 -7.53 -34.11 -1.74
C ILE A 377 -7.40 -33.45 -0.38
N VAL A 378 -8.54 -33.19 0.25
CA VAL A 378 -8.62 -32.86 1.67
C VAL A 378 -9.82 -33.55 2.30
N VAL A 379 -9.65 -34.04 3.51
CA VAL A 379 -10.71 -34.67 4.30
C VAL A 379 -11.03 -33.79 5.48
N LEU A 380 -12.31 -33.49 5.70
CA LEU A 380 -12.79 -32.84 6.91
C LEU A 380 -13.26 -33.91 7.90
N ARG A 381 -12.75 -33.80 9.12
CA ARG A 381 -13.04 -34.72 10.22
C ARG A 381 -14.02 -34.06 11.20
N PRO A 382 -15.16 -34.69 11.48
CA PRO A 382 -16.09 -34.20 12.48
C PRO A 382 -15.60 -34.55 13.90
N GLU A 383 -15.99 -33.70 14.86
CA GLU A 383 -15.76 -33.92 16.29
C GLU A 383 -16.61 -35.07 16.85
N SER A 384 -17.82 -35.24 16.32
CA SER A 384 -18.79 -36.26 16.72
C SER A 384 -18.92 -37.36 15.66
N SER A 385 -19.10 -38.61 16.10
CA SER A 385 -19.39 -39.76 15.23
C SER A 385 -20.76 -39.67 14.53
N CYS A 386 -21.59 -38.68 14.87
CA CYS A 386 -22.91 -38.49 14.27
C CYS A 386 -22.86 -37.87 12.87
N LEU A 387 -21.75 -37.23 12.50
CA LEU A 387 -21.53 -36.67 11.16
C LEU A 387 -20.58 -37.58 10.35
N PRO A 388 -20.75 -37.66 9.03
CA PRO A 388 -19.80 -38.36 8.17
C PRO A 388 -18.50 -37.53 8.02
N PHE A 389 -17.40 -38.21 7.72
CA PHE A 389 -16.21 -37.59 7.16
C PHE A 389 -16.53 -37.08 5.75
N VAL A 390 -16.06 -35.89 5.44
CA VAL A 390 -16.22 -35.30 4.10
C VAL A 390 -14.90 -35.37 3.37
N VAL A 391 -14.84 -36.11 2.28
CA VAL A 391 -13.66 -36.21 1.42
C VAL A 391 -13.89 -35.34 0.20
N LEU A 392 -13.01 -34.36 0.00
CA LEU A 392 -13.03 -33.45 -1.13
C LEU A 392 -11.92 -33.82 -2.08
N GLU A 393 -12.27 -34.13 -3.33
CA GLU A 393 -11.33 -34.36 -4.42
C GLU A 393 -11.57 -33.28 -5.49
N ASN A 394 -10.54 -32.51 -5.85
CA ASN A 394 -10.63 -31.50 -6.88
C ASN A 394 -9.62 -31.77 -7.99
N ASP A 395 -10.12 -32.08 -9.19
CA ASP A 395 -9.26 -32.48 -10.30
C ASP A 395 -8.43 -31.32 -10.87
N VAL A 396 -8.87 -30.08 -10.64
CA VAL A 396 -8.48 -28.87 -11.38
C VAL A 396 -7.59 -27.95 -10.55
N SER A 397 -7.44 -28.24 -9.26
CA SER A 397 -6.74 -27.37 -8.32
C SER A 397 -5.23 -27.61 -8.31
N GLN A 398 -4.44 -26.53 -8.37
CA GLN A 398 -3.03 -26.60 -7.97
C GLN A 398 -2.89 -26.55 -6.45
N ASN A 399 -3.71 -25.75 -5.76
CA ASN A 399 -3.67 -25.58 -4.32
C ASN A 399 -5.07 -25.65 -3.71
N ILE A 400 -5.16 -26.26 -2.52
CA ILE A 400 -6.35 -26.24 -1.66
C ILE A 400 -6.06 -25.35 -0.45
N TYR A 401 -6.96 -24.43 -0.15
CA TYR A 401 -6.91 -23.57 1.02
C TYR A 401 -7.91 -24.07 2.06
N VAL A 402 -7.41 -24.28 3.27
CA VAL A 402 -8.22 -24.59 4.45
C VAL A 402 -8.28 -23.33 5.30
N SER A 403 -9.50 -22.84 5.56
CA SER A 403 -9.73 -21.53 6.15
C SER A 403 -10.91 -21.55 7.14
N ASN A 404 -10.93 -20.57 8.04
CA ASN A 404 -12.17 -20.16 8.71
C ASN A 404 -12.75 -18.96 7.95
N THR A 405 -14.06 -18.95 7.73
CA THR A 405 -14.73 -17.74 7.24
C THR A 405 -14.93 -16.75 8.39
N GLY A 406 -15.04 -15.46 8.05
CA GLY A 406 -15.25 -14.39 9.03
C GLY A 406 -16.59 -14.45 9.78
N TYR A 407 -16.78 -13.45 10.65
CA TYR A 407 -17.87 -13.31 11.64
C TYR A 407 -19.28 -13.59 11.10
N GLU A 408 -19.57 -13.23 9.84
CA GLU A 408 -20.93 -13.35 9.28
C GLU A 408 -21.34 -14.80 8.98
N GLU A 409 -20.39 -15.68 8.67
CA GLU A 409 -20.67 -17.04 8.18
C GLU A 409 -20.25 -18.13 9.18
N GLU A 410 -19.17 -17.92 9.95
CA GLU A 410 -18.60 -18.87 10.93
C GLU A 410 -18.60 -20.33 10.44
N ALA A 411 -18.00 -20.57 9.27
CA ALA A 411 -17.91 -21.85 8.60
C ALA A 411 -16.45 -22.30 8.43
N ARG A 412 -16.26 -23.62 8.39
CA ARG A 412 -15.00 -24.25 8.01
C ARG A 412 -14.95 -24.29 6.49
N ALA A 413 -14.09 -23.46 5.90
CA ALA A 413 -14.01 -23.32 4.47
C ALA A 413 -12.88 -24.16 3.88
N VAL A 414 -13.21 -24.85 2.78
CA VAL A 414 -12.24 -25.38 1.85
C VAL A 414 -12.42 -24.65 0.53
N SER A 415 -11.37 -23.97 0.08
CA SER A 415 -11.35 -23.26 -1.19
C SER A 415 -10.33 -23.87 -2.12
N SER A 416 -10.64 -23.88 -3.40
CA SER A 416 -9.74 -24.35 -4.43
C SER A 416 -9.71 -23.38 -5.60
N VAL A 417 -8.52 -22.97 -6.00
CA VAL A 417 -8.30 -22.12 -7.17
C VAL A 417 -8.41 -22.96 -8.44
N ALA A 418 -9.16 -22.45 -9.41
CA ALA A 418 -9.34 -23.06 -10.72
C ALA A 418 -8.90 -22.05 -11.80
N PHE A 419 -8.26 -22.56 -12.85
CA PHE A 419 -7.91 -21.80 -14.05
C PHE A 419 -8.78 -22.16 -15.26
N GLU A 420 -9.59 -23.22 -15.12
CA GLU A 420 -10.48 -23.77 -16.13
C GLU A 420 -11.79 -24.24 -15.45
N ASN A 421 -12.60 -25.00 -16.20
CA ASN A 421 -13.83 -25.61 -15.69
C ASN A 421 -13.57 -26.42 -14.42
N ILE A 422 -14.40 -26.26 -13.39
CA ILE A 422 -14.23 -26.99 -12.13
C ILE A 422 -14.79 -28.39 -12.27
N LYS A 423 -14.07 -29.37 -11.71
CA LYS A 423 -14.56 -30.71 -11.42
C LYS A 423 -14.17 -31.08 -9.99
N THR A 424 -15.17 -31.21 -9.13
CA THR A 424 -14.98 -31.49 -7.70
C THR A 424 -15.90 -32.63 -7.28
N ARG A 425 -15.34 -33.64 -6.62
CA ARG A 425 -16.08 -34.73 -6.01
C ARG A 425 -16.08 -34.56 -4.49
N ILE A 426 -17.25 -34.72 -3.89
CA ILE A 426 -17.46 -34.69 -2.43
C ILE A 426 -18.03 -36.03 -2.02
N SER A 427 -17.22 -36.83 -1.33
CA SER A 427 -17.61 -38.15 -0.83
C SER A 427 -17.88 -38.11 0.67
N PHE A 428 -18.83 -38.92 1.14
CA PHE A 428 -19.24 -38.95 2.55
C PHE A 428 -18.97 -40.33 3.14
N LEU A 429 -17.98 -40.44 4.03
CA LEU A 429 -17.55 -41.71 4.63
C LEU A 429 -17.91 -41.77 6.12
N LYS A 430 -18.46 -42.90 6.59
CA LYS A 430 -18.88 -43.06 7.99
C LYS A 430 -17.77 -43.54 8.92
N GLU A 431 -16.80 -44.27 8.38
CA GLU A 431 -15.76 -44.93 9.15
C GLU A 431 -14.39 -44.35 8.82
N PHE A 432 -13.61 -44.00 9.84
CA PHE A 432 -12.25 -43.50 9.66
C PHE A 432 -11.34 -44.51 8.95
N ASN A 433 -11.54 -45.82 9.15
CA ASN A 433 -10.76 -46.85 8.44
C ASN A 433 -10.94 -46.76 6.92
N LYS A 434 -12.14 -46.43 6.43
CA LYS A 434 -12.40 -46.23 5.00
C LYS A 434 -11.71 -44.97 4.48
N VAL A 435 -11.66 -43.92 5.28
CA VAL A 435 -10.89 -42.70 4.97
C VAL A 435 -9.41 -43.01 4.85
N LYS A 436 -8.85 -43.78 5.79
CA LYS A 436 -7.43 -44.15 5.78
C LYS A 436 -7.07 -45.00 4.56
N LEU A 437 -7.85 -46.05 4.29
CA LEU A 437 -7.67 -46.89 3.09
C LEU A 437 -7.77 -46.06 1.81
N PHE A 438 -8.70 -45.10 1.75
CA PHE A 438 -8.84 -44.19 0.62
C PHE A 438 -7.59 -43.30 0.46
N LEU A 439 -7.10 -42.66 1.53
CA LEU A 439 -5.92 -41.81 1.49
C LEU A 439 -4.66 -42.60 1.10
N ASP A 440 -4.48 -43.80 1.66
CA ASP A 440 -3.35 -44.68 1.35
C ASP A 440 -3.38 -45.12 -0.13
N SER A 441 -4.55 -45.53 -0.64
CA SER A 441 -4.76 -45.83 -2.06
C SER A 441 -4.42 -44.64 -2.96
N LYS A 442 -4.84 -43.44 -2.58
CA LYS A 442 -4.59 -42.23 -3.38
C LYS A 442 -3.12 -41.82 -3.36
N LYS A 443 -2.43 -42.00 -2.23
CA LYS A 443 -0.98 -41.83 -2.13
C LYS A 443 -0.25 -42.79 -3.06
N GLU A 444 -0.61 -44.07 -3.04
CA GLU A 444 0.00 -45.08 -3.93
C GLU A 444 -0.28 -44.78 -5.41
N ASP A 445 -1.51 -44.37 -5.76
CA ASP A 445 -1.88 -43.99 -7.12
C ASP A 445 -1.15 -42.72 -7.59
N GLU A 446 -1.05 -41.69 -6.75
CA GLU A 446 -0.26 -40.50 -7.04
C GLU A 446 1.22 -40.86 -7.18
N GLU A 447 1.78 -41.70 -6.31
CA GLU A 447 3.14 -42.20 -6.46
C GLU A 447 3.34 -43.01 -7.74
N ARG A 448 2.37 -43.84 -8.13
CA ARG A 448 2.43 -44.69 -9.34
C ARG A 448 2.25 -43.87 -10.61
N LYS A 449 1.33 -42.91 -10.62
CA LYS A 449 1.19 -41.90 -11.69
C LYS A 449 2.47 -41.10 -11.78
N ARG A 450 2.99 -40.60 -10.66
CA ARG A 450 4.28 -39.89 -10.61
C ARG A 450 5.39 -40.75 -11.19
N ARG A 451 5.53 -42.03 -10.80
CA ARG A 451 6.56 -42.96 -11.34
C ARG A 451 6.37 -43.29 -12.83
N SER A 452 5.16 -43.55 -13.30
CA SER A 452 4.86 -43.92 -14.70
C SER A 452 4.91 -42.72 -15.66
N LEU A 453 4.40 -41.56 -15.22
CA LEU A 453 4.52 -40.28 -15.88
C LEU A 453 6.00 -39.85 -15.93
N TRP A 454 6.74 -40.03 -14.82
CA TRP A 454 8.20 -39.87 -14.80
C TRP A 454 8.89 -40.75 -15.84
N GLN A 455 8.62 -42.06 -15.90
CA GLN A 455 9.30 -42.96 -16.85
C GLN A 455 8.97 -42.66 -18.34
N ARG A 456 7.74 -42.26 -18.66
CA ARG A 456 7.32 -41.93 -20.05
C ARG A 456 7.75 -40.53 -20.50
N ILE A 457 7.78 -39.56 -19.59
CA ILE A 457 8.20 -38.18 -19.88
C ILE A 457 9.72 -38.07 -19.92
N VAL A 458 10.45 -38.81 -19.06
CA VAL A 458 11.92 -38.73 -18.99
C VAL A 458 12.58 -39.17 -20.30
N SER A 459 12.12 -40.20 -21.02
CA SER A 459 12.83 -40.61 -22.25
C SER A 459 12.67 -39.65 -23.43
N SER A 460 11.55 -38.93 -23.53
CA SER A 460 11.25 -38.00 -24.64
C SER A 460 11.58 -36.53 -24.33
N ARG A 461 11.75 -36.18 -23.05
CA ARG A 461 11.98 -34.80 -22.57
C ARG A 461 13.30 -34.61 -21.85
N THR A 462 14.22 -35.57 -21.99
CA THR A 462 15.54 -35.51 -21.37
C THR A 462 16.61 -35.47 -22.43
N LEU A 463 17.46 -34.44 -22.37
CA LEU A 463 18.77 -34.48 -23.03
C LEU A 463 19.79 -35.04 -22.05
N THR A 464 20.62 -35.98 -22.49
CA THR A 464 21.75 -36.51 -21.72
C THR A 464 23.04 -36.31 -22.49
N SER A 465 24.09 -35.85 -21.81
CA SER A 465 25.46 -35.81 -22.34
C SER A 465 26.45 -35.98 -21.19
N GLY A 466 27.28 -37.02 -21.25
CA GLY A 466 28.22 -37.33 -20.17
C GLY A 466 27.55 -37.49 -18.81
N SER A 467 27.98 -36.71 -17.82
CA SER A 467 27.40 -36.70 -16.45
C SER A 467 26.21 -35.75 -16.29
N LEU A 468 25.83 -35.01 -17.34
CA LEU A 468 24.71 -34.08 -17.31
C LEU A 468 23.43 -34.69 -17.89
N ARG A 469 22.34 -34.40 -17.20
CA ARG A 469 20.98 -34.71 -17.64
C ARG A 469 20.12 -33.45 -17.51
N LEU A 470 19.52 -33.01 -18.60
CA LEU A 470 18.63 -31.85 -18.65
C LEU A 470 17.21 -32.35 -18.92
N TYR A 471 16.33 -32.20 -17.93
CA TYR A 471 14.96 -32.70 -17.94
C TYR A 471 13.97 -31.54 -18.10
N LEU A 472 13.05 -31.68 -19.05
CA LEU A 472 11.97 -30.75 -19.28
C LEU A 472 10.69 -31.22 -18.57
N ASP A 473 10.33 -30.50 -17.51
CA ASP A 473 9.05 -30.61 -16.82
C ASP A 473 8.04 -29.63 -17.44
N VAL A 474 7.12 -30.16 -18.23
CA VAL A 474 6.10 -29.36 -18.95
C VAL A 474 4.99 -28.92 -18.02
N GLU A 475 4.66 -29.70 -17.00
CA GLU A 475 3.56 -29.43 -16.07
C GLU A 475 3.93 -28.23 -15.20
N ASN A 476 5.15 -28.23 -14.66
CA ASN A 476 5.66 -27.14 -13.82
C ASN A 476 6.38 -26.05 -14.62
N LYS A 477 6.40 -26.15 -15.96
CA LYS A 477 7.09 -25.21 -16.88
C LYS A 477 8.55 -24.95 -16.46
N LYS A 478 9.25 -26.03 -16.08
CA LYS A 478 10.58 -25.99 -15.48
C LYS A 478 11.58 -26.83 -16.28
N ILE A 479 12.78 -26.31 -16.55
CA ILE A 479 13.92 -27.16 -16.91
C ILE A 479 14.73 -27.47 -15.65
N SER A 480 14.96 -28.75 -15.41
CA SER A 480 15.79 -29.23 -14.31
C SER A 480 17.11 -29.80 -14.84
N LEU A 481 18.25 -29.34 -14.31
CA LEU A 481 19.57 -29.85 -14.64
C LEU A 481 20.09 -30.73 -13.51
N PHE A 482 20.55 -31.92 -13.87
CA PHE A 482 21.12 -32.91 -12.97
C PHE A 482 22.58 -33.18 -13.33
N TYR A 483 23.39 -33.43 -12.32
CA TYR A 483 24.75 -33.96 -12.45
C TYR A 483 24.88 -35.22 -11.58
N GLN A 484 25.21 -36.36 -12.20
CA GLN A 484 25.31 -37.66 -11.51
C GLN A 484 24.08 -37.96 -10.61
N ASP A 485 22.88 -37.78 -11.19
CA ASP A 485 21.56 -37.95 -10.54
C ASP A 485 21.22 -36.98 -9.39
N LYS A 486 22.08 -35.99 -9.10
CA LYS A 486 21.77 -34.88 -8.18
C LYS A 486 21.26 -33.66 -8.95
N GLU A 487 20.06 -33.19 -8.59
CA GLU A 487 19.47 -31.98 -9.18
C GLU A 487 20.23 -30.72 -8.71
N LEU A 488 20.68 -29.91 -9.65
CA LEU A 488 21.41 -28.67 -9.38
C LEU A 488 20.50 -27.44 -9.34
N THR A 489 19.39 -27.46 -10.09
CA THR A 489 18.44 -26.36 -10.22
C THR A 489 17.18 -26.61 -9.37
N LYS A 490 16.90 -25.80 -8.35
CA LYS A 490 15.73 -26.01 -7.45
C LYS A 490 14.56 -25.08 -7.78
N SER A 491 13.35 -25.48 -7.36
CA SER A 491 12.02 -24.83 -7.45
C SER A 491 11.63 -24.25 -8.82
N PHE A 492 12.35 -23.23 -9.32
CA PHE A 492 12.05 -22.54 -10.59
C PHE A 492 12.90 -23.04 -11.78
N GLY A 493 13.96 -23.84 -11.56
CA GLY A 493 14.75 -24.42 -12.66
C GLY A 493 15.66 -23.42 -13.41
N PHE A 494 16.02 -23.74 -14.66
CA PHE A 494 16.21 -22.67 -15.66
C PHE A 494 14.82 -22.15 -16.00
N LYS A 495 14.65 -20.83 -16.01
CA LYS A 495 13.48 -20.29 -16.68
C LYS A 495 13.64 -20.56 -18.18
N ASP A 496 12.64 -21.25 -18.69
CA ASP A 496 12.28 -21.41 -20.09
C ASP A 496 12.87 -22.62 -20.82
N ASN A 497 11.98 -23.32 -21.51
CA ASN A 497 12.04 -24.73 -21.86
C ASN A 497 12.62 -25.00 -23.28
N LEU A 498 13.11 -26.22 -23.51
CA LEU A 498 13.67 -26.79 -24.75
C LEU A 498 12.91 -26.45 -26.06
N LEU A 499 13.50 -25.68 -27.00
CA LEU A 499 12.83 -25.16 -28.21
C LEU A 499 11.38 -24.74 -27.96
N VAL A 500 11.12 -24.07 -26.83
CA VAL A 500 9.78 -23.65 -26.45
C VAL A 500 9.55 -22.21 -26.89
N LYS A 501 8.48 -22.03 -27.66
CA LYS A 501 7.87 -20.74 -27.95
C LYS A 501 7.00 -20.33 -26.77
N LEU A 502 7.49 -19.42 -25.92
CA LEU A 502 6.70 -18.83 -24.84
C LEU A 502 6.03 -17.57 -25.34
N SER A 503 4.70 -17.52 -25.32
CA SER A 503 3.93 -16.34 -25.77
C SER A 503 3.28 -15.63 -24.60
N PHE A 504 3.69 -14.39 -24.36
CA PHE A 504 3.03 -13.42 -23.50
C PHE A 504 1.95 -12.70 -24.33
N LYS A 505 0.82 -13.39 -24.53
CA LYS A 505 -0.25 -12.97 -25.46
C LYS A 505 -0.75 -11.54 -25.21
N GLU A 506 -0.90 -11.15 -23.94
CA GLU A 506 -1.35 -9.82 -23.54
C GLU A 506 -0.35 -8.73 -23.99
N LEU A 507 0.94 -8.98 -23.75
CA LEU A 507 2.05 -8.10 -24.12
C LEU A 507 2.42 -8.16 -25.61
N GLY A 508 1.97 -9.18 -26.34
CA GLY A 508 2.38 -9.40 -27.73
C GLY A 508 3.87 -9.75 -27.88
N VAL A 509 4.47 -10.31 -26.84
CA VAL A 509 5.88 -10.74 -26.82
C VAL A 509 5.94 -12.25 -26.84
N TYR A 510 6.89 -12.85 -27.56
CA TYR A 510 7.21 -14.26 -27.39
C TYR A 510 8.72 -14.50 -27.38
N CYS A 511 9.17 -15.59 -26.75
CA CYS A 511 10.58 -15.98 -26.72
C CYS A 511 10.76 -17.44 -27.14
N LEU A 512 11.83 -17.72 -27.89
CA LEU A 512 12.26 -19.05 -28.33
C LEU A 512 13.58 -19.42 -27.64
N TYR A 513 13.62 -20.53 -26.92
CA TYR A 513 14.82 -20.99 -26.23
C TYR A 513 15.37 -22.27 -26.83
N LYS A 514 16.66 -22.36 -27.14
CA LYS A 514 17.32 -23.56 -27.65
C LYS A 514 18.42 -24.00 -26.70
N PHE A 515 18.36 -25.23 -26.20
CA PHE A 515 19.37 -25.82 -25.33
C PHE A 515 20.10 -26.96 -26.05
N THR A 516 21.43 -27.03 -25.90
CA THR A 516 22.26 -28.10 -26.43
C THR A 516 23.21 -28.57 -25.34
N LEU A 517 23.28 -29.88 -25.09
CA LEU A 517 24.28 -30.46 -24.19
C LEU A 517 25.50 -30.95 -24.96
N SER A 518 26.70 -30.67 -24.45
CA SER A 518 27.96 -31.20 -24.96
C SER A 518 28.92 -31.44 -23.80
N GLY A 519 29.14 -32.70 -23.43
CA GLY A 519 29.94 -33.07 -22.26
C GLY A 519 29.35 -32.51 -20.96
N ASN A 520 30.13 -31.72 -20.23
CA ASN A 520 29.68 -31.03 -19.01
C ASN A 520 29.23 -29.58 -19.25
N THR A 521 28.84 -29.24 -20.48
CA THR A 521 28.41 -27.90 -20.87
C THR A 521 26.98 -27.90 -21.41
N VAL A 522 26.18 -26.96 -20.92
CA VAL A 522 24.84 -26.62 -21.41
C VAL A 522 24.95 -25.32 -22.22
N LEU A 523 24.83 -25.39 -23.54
CA LEU A 523 24.66 -24.21 -24.38
C LEU A 523 23.18 -23.82 -24.39
N PHE A 524 22.86 -22.54 -24.20
CA PHE A 524 21.48 -22.06 -24.30
C PHE A 524 21.38 -20.76 -25.10
N LYS A 525 20.36 -20.65 -25.95
CA LYS A 525 20.09 -19.49 -26.82
C LYS A 525 18.63 -19.08 -26.69
N ALA A 526 18.38 -17.85 -26.27
CA ALA A 526 17.07 -17.21 -26.20
C ALA A 526 16.88 -16.25 -27.39
N SER A 527 15.71 -16.22 -27.99
CA SER A 527 15.34 -15.27 -29.05
C SER A 527 13.97 -14.68 -28.74
N PHE A 528 13.96 -13.41 -28.35
CA PHE A 528 12.81 -12.62 -27.95
C PHE A 528 12.23 -11.90 -29.17
N PHE A 529 10.91 -11.81 -29.25
CA PHE A 529 10.14 -11.20 -30.33
C PHE A 529 9.04 -10.33 -29.73
N ASN A 530 9.09 -9.02 -29.94
CA ASN A 530 8.17 -8.01 -29.45
C ASN A 530 7.28 -7.51 -30.59
N VAL A 531 6.22 -8.27 -30.88
CA VAL A 531 5.37 -8.06 -32.06
C VAL A 531 4.60 -6.75 -31.99
N LYS A 532 4.22 -6.30 -30.79
CA LYS A 532 3.47 -5.07 -30.56
C LYS A 532 4.34 -3.81 -30.37
N GLY A 533 5.67 -3.96 -30.36
CA GLY A 533 6.60 -2.83 -30.17
C GLY A 533 6.45 -2.12 -28.82
N ILE A 534 5.96 -2.84 -27.79
CA ILE A 534 5.80 -2.26 -26.46
C ILE A 534 7.16 -1.90 -25.86
N SER A 535 7.21 -0.83 -25.08
CA SER A 535 8.43 -0.47 -24.36
C SER A 535 8.69 -1.51 -23.27
N LEU A 536 9.83 -2.20 -23.36
CA LEU A 536 10.27 -3.17 -22.37
C LEU A 536 11.37 -2.53 -21.53
N GLU A 537 11.28 -2.60 -20.21
CA GLU A 537 12.30 -2.01 -19.34
C GLU A 537 13.48 -2.95 -19.13
N ARG A 538 13.22 -4.26 -18.99
CA ARG A 538 14.24 -5.26 -18.69
C ARG A 538 13.79 -6.67 -19.07
N LEU A 539 14.68 -7.45 -19.66
CA LEU A 539 14.54 -8.90 -19.84
C LEU A 539 15.53 -9.61 -18.92
N LYS A 540 15.08 -10.62 -18.18
CA LYS A 540 15.93 -11.41 -17.27
C LYS A 540 16.00 -12.85 -17.74
N PHE A 541 17.19 -13.42 -17.76
CA PHE A 541 17.43 -14.82 -18.04
C PHE A 541 18.38 -15.41 -17.01
N GLY A 542 18.11 -16.57 -16.42
CA GLY A 542 19.00 -17.12 -15.40
C GLY A 542 18.56 -18.46 -14.82
N ILE A 543 19.30 -18.91 -13.81
CA ILE A 543 18.99 -20.13 -13.06
C ILE A 543 18.72 -19.85 -11.59
N PHE A 544 17.92 -20.72 -11.00
CA PHE A 544 17.71 -20.81 -9.56
C PHE A 544 18.34 -22.09 -9.02
N VAL A 545 19.12 -21.95 -7.95
CA VAL A 545 19.84 -23.05 -7.31
C VAL A 545 19.53 -23.12 -5.81
N SER A 546 19.94 -24.22 -5.19
CA SER A 546 19.84 -24.44 -3.74
C SER A 546 20.64 -23.42 -2.91
N SER A 547 20.17 -23.15 -1.69
CA SER A 547 20.91 -22.43 -0.64
C SER A 547 22.22 -23.09 -0.20
N ASP A 548 22.50 -24.30 -0.68
CA ASP A 548 23.73 -25.05 -0.41
C ASP A 548 24.95 -24.44 -1.10
N TYR A 549 24.75 -23.66 -2.16
CA TYR A 549 25.81 -22.93 -2.85
C TYR A 549 26.24 -21.69 -2.06
N LYS A 550 27.12 -21.83 -1.07
CA LYS A 550 27.50 -20.77 -0.12
C LYS A 550 28.26 -19.58 -0.72
N GLU A 551 28.93 -19.79 -1.86
CA GLU A 551 29.81 -18.80 -2.48
C GLU A 551 29.46 -18.57 -3.95
N PHE A 552 29.66 -17.34 -4.42
CA PHE A 552 29.55 -16.97 -5.83
C PHE A 552 30.83 -16.29 -6.31
N PHE A 553 30.97 -16.24 -7.64
CA PHE A 553 31.96 -15.42 -8.29
C PHE A 553 31.38 -14.71 -9.52
N ALA A 554 31.86 -13.52 -9.82
CA ALA A 554 31.55 -12.79 -11.04
C ALA A 554 32.81 -12.08 -11.52
N GLY A 555 33.37 -12.56 -12.63
CA GLY A 555 34.66 -12.11 -13.14
C GLY A 555 35.76 -12.26 -12.10
N ARG A 556 36.19 -11.14 -11.54
CA ARG A 556 37.27 -11.02 -10.54
C ARG A 556 36.80 -11.16 -9.09
N GLN A 557 35.51 -10.97 -8.83
CA GLN A 557 34.93 -10.98 -7.48
C GLN A 557 34.61 -12.42 -7.07
N ARG A 558 34.96 -12.76 -5.82
CA ARG A 558 34.48 -13.97 -5.14
C ARG A 558 33.96 -13.55 -3.77
N SER A 559 32.74 -13.97 -3.43
CA SER A 559 32.14 -13.63 -2.14
C SER A 559 31.19 -14.72 -1.65
N LYS A 560 30.84 -14.65 -0.37
CA LYS A 560 29.81 -15.47 0.25
C LYS A 560 28.46 -14.78 0.11
N PHE A 561 27.43 -15.57 -0.12
CA PHE A 561 26.08 -15.06 -0.01
C PHE A 561 25.70 -14.79 1.45
N PRO A 562 24.76 -13.85 1.69
CA PRO A 562 24.11 -13.70 2.99
C PRO A 562 23.46 -15.01 3.47
N GLN A 563 23.51 -15.26 4.78
CA GLN A 563 22.92 -16.45 5.41
C GLN A 563 21.40 -16.33 5.55
N GLU A 564 20.89 -15.12 5.77
CA GLU A 564 19.46 -14.86 5.96
C GLU A 564 18.76 -14.59 4.63
N PHE A 565 17.58 -15.19 4.46
CA PHE A 565 16.65 -14.92 3.37
C PHE A 565 15.54 -14.01 3.90
N THR A 566 15.48 -12.77 3.43
CA THR A 566 14.52 -11.76 3.91
C THR A 566 13.51 -11.42 2.83
N PHE A 567 13.96 -10.81 1.74
CA PHE A 567 13.19 -10.52 0.52
C PHE A 567 14.09 -10.77 -0.70
N TRP A 568 13.57 -10.61 -1.92
CA TRP A 568 14.39 -10.64 -3.14
C TRP A 568 15.54 -9.62 -3.03
N GLN A 569 16.74 -10.11 -2.73
CA GLN A 569 17.90 -9.30 -2.38
C GLN A 569 18.94 -9.36 -3.49
N ASP A 570 19.13 -8.24 -4.19
CA ASP A 570 20.18 -8.06 -5.19
C ASP A 570 21.54 -8.02 -4.50
N ILE A 571 22.45 -8.87 -4.97
CA ILE A 571 23.82 -8.93 -4.48
C ILE A 571 24.70 -8.07 -5.39
N PRO A 572 25.32 -7.00 -4.87
CA PRO A 572 26.13 -6.10 -5.67
C PRO A 572 27.36 -6.82 -6.22
N LEU A 573 27.62 -6.65 -7.53
CA LEU A 573 28.83 -7.19 -8.17
C LEU A 573 29.81 -6.08 -8.55
N ASP A 574 31.10 -6.39 -8.44
CA ASP A 574 32.20 -5.48 -8.82
C ASP A 574 32.35 -5.32 -10.34
N ASP A 575 31.79 -6.26 -11.10
CA ASP A 575 31.74 -6.27 -12.56
C ASP A 575 30.43 -6.94 -13.02
N ASN A 576 29.40 -6.13 -13.21
CA ASN A 576 28.13 -6.59 -13.76
C ASN A 576 28.23 -6.98 -15.25
N SER A 577 29.37 -6.86 -15.92
CA SER A 577 29.58 -7.22 -17.33
C SER A 577 30.48 -8.45 -17.51
N ALA A 578 30.82 -9.12 -16.41
CA ALA A 578 31.81 -10.19 -16.41
C ALA A 578 31.48 -11.27 -17.45
N GLY A 579 32.49 -11.68 -18.22
CA GLY A 579 32.36 -12.72 -19.25
C GLY A 579 32.12 -14.11 -18.67
N ARG A 580 32.48 -14.33 -17.40
CA ARG A 580 32.15 -15.53 -16.63
C ARG A 580 31.69 -15.19 -15.22
N PHE A 581 30.65 -15.85 -14.75
CA PHE A 581 30.16 -15.76 -13.38
C PHE A 581 29.55 -17.09 -12.97
N GLY A 582 29.40 -17.35 -11.68
CA GLY A 582 29.03 -18.69 -11.26
C GLY A 582 29.04 -18.91 -9.77
N LEU A 583 28.93 -20.19 -9.40
CA LEU A 583 28.81 -20.63 -8.02
C LEU A 583 29.89 -21.62 -7.67
N LEU A 584 30.42 -21.44 -6.46
CA LEU A 584 31.38 -22.35 -5.86
C LEU A 584 30.66 -23.25 -4.86
N ALA A 585 31.05 -24.50 -4.85
CA ALA A 585 30.38 -25.54 -4.11
C ALA A 585 31.16 -25.95 -2.85
N GLU A 586 30.42 -26.40 -1.83
CA GLU A 586 30.95 -27.21 -0.72
C GLU A 586 31.12 -28.68 -1.17
N ALA A 587 31.79 -29.50 -0.37
CA ALA A 587 32.12 -30.88 -0.72
C ALA A 587 30.88 -31.69 -1.18
N GLY A 588 30.96 -32.32 -2.35
CA GLY A 588 29.87 -33.14 -2.91
C GLY A 588 28.80 -32.38 -3.73
N ILE A 589 29.02 -31.10 -4.06
CA ILE A 589 28.23 -30.33 -5.02
C ILE A 589 29.16 -29.88 -6.17
N PRO A 590 28.74 -29.93 -7.44
CA PRO A 590 29.56 -29.41 -8.53
C PRO A 590 29.45 -27.88 -8.62
N ALA A 591 30.55 -27.24 -8.99
CA ALA A 591 30.59 -25.82 -9.24
C ALA A 591 29.99 -25.47 -10.61
N LEU A 592 29.40 -24.28 -10.71
CA LEU A 592 28.64 -23.83 -11.87
C LEU A 592 29.30 -22.58 -12.47
N ILE A 593 29.45 -22.52 -13.79
CA ILE A 593 30.00 -21.35 -14.50
C ILE A 593 29.09 -20.96 -15.67
N PHE A 594 28.52 -19.77 -15.63
CA PHE A 594 27.89 -19.10 -16.75
C PHE A 594 28.92 -18.30 -17.56
N ASN A 595 29.00 -18.56 -18.85
CA ASN A 595 29.65 -17.70 -19.81
C ASN A 595 28.65 -16.69 -20.35
N ASN A 596 28.87 -15.42 -20.03
CA ASN A 596 28.12 -14.30 -20.58
C ASN A 596 28.72 -13.91 -21.95
N PRO A 597 27.92 -13.91 -23.03
CA PRO A 597 28.38 -13.52 -24.38
C PRO A 597 28.83 -12.07 -24.50
N ARG A 598 28.57 -11.21 -23.49
CA ARG A 598 28.86 -9.76 -23.49
C ARG A 598 28.20 -9.03 -24.66
N ILE A 599 26.88 -9.17 -24.78
CA ILE A 599 26.09 -8.41 -25.75
C ILE A 599 25.86 -7.00 -25.18
N GLU A 600 25.80 -5.96 -26.03
CA GLU A 600 25.44 -4.60 -25.61
C GLU A 600 24.16 -4.60 -24.75
N ASN A 601 24.12 -3.75 -23.72
CA ASN A 601 23.00 -3.63 -22.79
C ASN A 601 22.71 -4.89 -21.94
N THR A 602 23.65 -5.82 -21.81
CA THR A 602 23.53 -6.93 -20.85
C THR A 602 24.30 -6.68 -19.55
N PHE A 603 23.70 -7.07 -18.42
CA PHE A 603 24.36 -7.03 -17.12
C PHE A 603 23.97 -8.22 -16.23
N LEU A 604 24.86 -8.62 -15.34
CA LEU A 604 24.72 -9.74 -14.42
C LEU A 604 23.98 -9.31 -13.16
N LEU A 605 23.19 -10.22 -12.61
CA LEU A 605 22.50 -10.05 -11.35
C LEU A 605 22.54 -11.37 -10.58
N ILE A 606 22.99 -11.30 -9.34
CA ILE A 606 22.94 -12.42 -8.40
C ILE A 606 21.96 -12.03 -7.30
N GLN A 607 21.05 -12.92 -6.90
CA GLN A 607 20.06 -12.62 -5.87
C GLN A 607 19.88 -13.75 -4.86
N ASN A 608 19.52 -13.41 -3.62
CA ASN A 608 18.79 -14.31 -2.74
C ASN A 608 17.28 -14.11 -2.97
N SER A 609 16.50 -15.19 -2.92
CA SER A 609 15.04 -15.09 -2.90
C SER A 609 14.51 -14.68 -1.53
N ASP A 610 13.19 -14.59 -1.40
CA ASP A 610 12.51 -14.52 -0.11
C ASP A 610 12.73 -15.77 0.77
N LYS A 611 12.33 -15.64 2.04
CA LYS A 611 12.38 -16.68 3.08
C LYS A 611 11.61 -17.95 2.69
N ASN A 612 10.51 -17.81 1.99
CA ASN A 612 9.62 -18.93 1.63
C ASN A 612 10.27 -19.85 0.60
N SER A 613 11.05 -19.28 -0.33
CA SER A 613 11.67 -20.03 -1.42
C SER A 613 13.08 -20.51 -1.07
N SER A 614 13.85 -19.71 -0.31
CA SER A 614 15.24 -20.02 0.11
C SER A 614 16.18 -20.44 -1.05
N LEU A 615 16.08 -19.76 -2.19
CA LEU A 615 16.83 -20.02 -3.43
C LEU A 615 17.85 -18.94 -3.72
N ARG A 616 18.85 -19.29 -4.53
CA ARG A 616 19.84 -18.34 -5.07
C ARG A 616 19.68 -18.24 -6.57
N ALA A 617 19.67 -17.02 -7.09
CA ALA A 617 19.43 -16.73 -8.49
C ALA A 617 20.69 -16.18 -9.16
N LEU A 618 21.02 -16.70 -10.35
CA LEU A 618 22.11 -16.23 -11.20
C LEU A 618 21.53 -15.82 -12.55
N GLN A 619 21.55 -14.53 -12.86
CA GLN A 619 20.81 -13.96 -13.97
C GLN A 619 21.69 -13.06 -14.85
N ILE A 620 21.43 -13.13 -16.15
CA ILE A 620 21.83 -12.19 -17.18
C ILE A 620 20.59 -11.36 -17.52
N ASN A 621 20.69 -10.06 -17.30
CA ASN A 621 19.66 -9.08 -17.62
C ASN A 621 20.04 -8.40 -18.93
N PHE A 622 19.05 -8.06 -19.74
CA PHE A 622 19.18 -7.30 -20.97
C PHE A 622 18.25 -6.09 -20.90
N LEU A 623 18.77 -4.91 -21.20
CA LEU A 623 18.00 -3.66 -21.30
C LEU A 623 17.70 -3.37 -22.78
N PRO A 624 16.51 -3.75 -23.28
CA PRO A 624 16.16 -3.52 -24.67
C PRO A 624 16.09 -2.02 -24.98
N LYS A 625 16.59 -1.63 -26.16
CA LYS A 625 16.38 -0.26 -26.69
C LYS A 625 14.87 -0.08 -26.98
N ALA A 626 14.34 1.11 -26.74
CA ALA A 626 12.93 1.41 -27.00
C ALA A 626 12.55 1.07 -28.46
N GLY A 627 11.47 0.30 -28.65
CA GLY A 627 10.98 -0.10 -29.97
C GLY A 627 11.67 -1.31 -30.60
N ILE A 628 12.53 -2.05 -29.89
CA ILE A 628 13.13 -3.28 -30.42
C ILE A 628 12.06 -4.33 -30.74
N LYS A 629 12.09 -4.89 -31.96
CA LYS A 629 11.13 -5.90 -32.44
C LYS A 629 11.60 -7.33 -32.18
N ASP A 630 12.90 -7.57 -32.15
CA ASP A 630 13.50 -8.87 -31.90
C ASP A 630 14.89 -8.73 -31.25
N ALA A 631 15.23 -9.64 -30.34
CA ALA A 631 16.50 -9.65 -29.63
C ALA A 631 16.96 -11.08 -29.35
N GLY A 632 18.25 -11.37 -29.49
CA GLY A 632 18.82 -12.69 -29.20
C GLY A 632 19.83 -12.64 -28.05
N LEU A 633 19.75 -13.57 -27.10
CA LEU A 633 20.74 -13.80 -26.06
C LEU A 633 21.27 -15.23 -26.20
N SER A 634 22.57 -15.47 -26.08
CA SER A 634 23.14 -16.83 -26.11
C SER A 634 24.23 -16.94 -25.07
N ALA A 635 24.11 -17.86 -24.12
CA ALA A 635 25.12 -18.08 -23.09
C ALA A 635 25.33 -19.59 -22.88
N SER A 636 26.33 -19.95 -22.09
CA SER A 636 26.58 -21.35 -21.76
C SER A 636 26.82 -21.54 -20.28
N LEU A 637 26.39 -22.68 -19.74
CA LEU A 637 26.64 -23.11 -18.38
C LEU A 637 27.57 -24.32 -18.40
N GLU A 638 28.71 -24.22 -17.73
CA GLU A 638 29.66 -25.33 -17.53
C GLU A 638 29.57 -25.85 -16.10
N VAL A 639 29.66 -27.17 -15.93
CA VAL A 639 29.54 -27.86 -14.63
C VAL A 639 30.86 -28.58 -14.30
N PHE A 640 31.48 -28.24 -13.17
CA PHE A 640 32.78 -28.77 -12.75
C PHE A 640 32.68 -29.54 -11.44
N LYS A 641 33.38 -30.68 -11.35
CA LYS A 641 33.38 -31.56 -10.17
C LYS A 641 34.09 -30.93 -8.97
N ASP A 642 35.14 -30.15 -9.22
CA ASP A 642 35.92 -29.48 -8.17
C ASP A 642 36.03 -27.97 -8.44
N ASN A 643 36.40 -27.24 -7.39
CA ASN A 643 36.61 -25.79 -7.48
C ASN A 643 37.96 -25.44 -8.14
N ASN A 644 38.87 -26.40 -8.36
CA ASN A 644 40.27 -26.13 -8.71
C ASN A 644 40.41 -25.38 -10.03
N LYS A 645 39.67 -25.79 -11.07
CA LYS A 645 39.67 -25.08 -12.38
C LYS A 645 39.12 -23.66 -12.28
N ILE A 646 38.17 -23.43 -11.38
CA ILE A 646 37.55 -22.12 -11.15
C ILE A 646 38.48 -21.23 -10.34
N LEU A 647 39.11 -21.78 -9.31
CA LEU A 647 40.11 -21.09 -8.51
C LEU A 647 41.32 -20.71 -9.37
N SER A 648 41.75 -21.58 -10.29
CA SER A 648 42.78 -21.24 -11.26
C SER A 648 42.31 -20.20 -12.28
N TYR A 649 41.05 -20.22 -12.72
CA TYR A 649 40.50 -19.19 -13.60
C TYR A 649 40.38 -17.84 -12.89
N ILE A 650 39.81 -17.78 -11.68
CA ILE A 650 39.72 -16.58 -10.85
C ILE A 650 41.13 -16.04 -10.57
N LYS A 651 42.07 -16.92 -10.20
CA LYS A 651 43.47 -16.55 -10.01
C LYS A 651 44.10 -16.04 -11.31
N GLN A 652 43.85 -16.69 -12.45
CA GLN A 652 44.34 -16.24 -13.76
C GLN A 652 43.67 -14.94 -14.22
N GLN A 653 42.40 -14.67 -13.88
CA GLN A 653 41.73 -13.41 -14.18
C GLN A 653 42.16 -12.30 -13.23
N GLN A 654 42.46 -12.61 -11.97
CA GLN A 654 43.06 -11.69 -11.01
C GLN A 654 44.52 -11.38 -11.38
N GLU A 655 45.27 -12.38 -11.85
CA GLU A 655 46.63 -12.22 -12.36
C GLU A 655 46.65 -11.61 -13.76
N ALA A 656 45.67 -11.88 -14.62
CA ALA A 656 45.51 -11.24 -15.92
C ALA A 656 45.01 -9.83 -15.74
N LEU A 657 44.14 -9.53 -14.76
CA LEU A 657 43.81 -8.16 -14.36
C LEU A 657 45.00 -7.51 -13.70
N ALA A 658 45.82 -8.19 -12.90
CA ALA A 658 47.04 -7.60 -12.35
C ALA A 658 48.02 -7.29 -13.48
N ARG A 659 48.25 -8.24 -14.41
CA ARG A 659 49.09 -8.08 -15.60
C ARG A 659 48.50 -7.11 -16.61
N GLU A 660 47.19 -7.02 -16.73
CA GLU A 660 46.47 -6.11 -17.62
C GLU A 660 46.37 -4.75 -16.98
N GLN A 661 46.16 -4.58 -15.67
CA GLN A 661 46.35 -3.33 -14.92
C GLN A 661 47.81 -2.89 -14.96
N GLU A 662 48.76 -3.82 -15.04
CA GLU A 662 50.18 -3.55 -15.15
C GLU A 662 50.61 -3.28 -16.61
N ARG A 663 49.91 -3.86 -17.60
CA ARG A 663 50.07 -3.62 -19.04
C ARG A 663 49.31 -2.36 -19.47
N ILE A 664 48.14 -2.08 -18.90
CA ILE A 664 47.33 -0.84 -18.94
C ILE A 664 48.14 0.24 -18.24
N ARG A 665 48.66 0.03 -17.01
CA ARG A 665 49.67 0.94 -16.40
C ARG A 665 50.79 1.22 -17.39
N LYS A 666 51.45 0.21 -17.94
CA LYS A 666 52.59 0.41 -18.84
C LYS A 666 52.24 1.00 -20.22
N ARG A 667 51.00 0.84 -20.72
CA ARG A 667 50.56 1.36 -22.04
C ARG A 667 49.77 2.68 -21.95
N LEU A 668 49.25 3.05 -20.78
CA LEU A 668 48.44 4.27 -20.55
C LEU A 668 49.18 5.39 -19.81
N ILE A 669 50.41 5.14 -19.34
CA ILE A 669 51.22 6.15 -18.65
C ILE A 669 51.66 7.31 -19.57
N GLU A 670 51.71 7.16 -20.90
CA GLU A 670 52.34 8.20 -21.75
C GLU A 670 51.40 9.15 -22.52
N SER A 671 50.07 8.93 -22.58
CA SER A 671 49.16 9.86 -23.31
C SER A 671 47.85 10.25 -22.61
N ARG A 672 47.54 9.66 -21.44
CA ARG A 672 46.26 9.89 -20.73
C ARG A 672 46.43 10.13 -19.23
N THR A 673 47.65 10.43 -18.81
CA THR A 673 48.00 10.70 -17.40
C THR A 673 48.63 12.08 -17.30
N LEU A 674 48.05 12.96 -16.48
CA LEU A 674 48.73 14.17 -16.04
C LEU A 674 49.44 13.86 -14.72
N THR A 675 50.70 14.27 -14.60
CA THR A 675 51.49 14.08 -13.39
C THR A 675 51.92 15.43 -12.84
N SER A 676 51.80 15.61 -11.52
CA SER A 676 52.23 16.81 -10.80
C SER A 676 52.72 16.41 -9.42
N GLY A 677 54.03 16.51 -9.16
CA GLY A 677 54.63 15.99 -7.92
C GLY A 677 54.34 14.50 -7.70
N SER A 678 53.84 14.13 -6.51
CA SER A 678 53.43 12.74 -6.21
C SER A 678 52.00 12.42 -6.61
N LEU A 679 51.27 13.38 -7.19
CA LEU A 679 49.90 13.23 -7.66
C LEU A 679 49.87 12.83 -9.14
N ARG A 680 48.99 11.90 -9.49
CA ARG A 680 48.72 11.51 -10.88
C ARG A 680 47.23 11.54 -11.14
N LEU A 681 46.80 12.27 -12.17
CA LEU A 681 45.42 12.27 -12.64
C LEU A 681 45.33 11.42 -13.90
N TYR A 682 44.52 10.38 -13.85
CA TYR A 682 44.35 9.43 -14.94
C TYR A 682 42.95 9.56 -15.56
N LEU A 683 42.89 9.70 -16.88
CA LEU A 683 41.63 9.75 -17.62
C LEU A 683 41.34 8.41 -18.30
N ASP A 684 40.28 7.76 -17.81
CA ASP A 684 39.71 6.56 -18.38
C ASP A 684 38.57 6.95 -19.34
N VAL A 685 38.93 7.12 -20.61
CA VAL A 685 38.00 7.54 -21.67
C VAL A 685 36.95 6.46 -21.99
N GLU A 686 37.26 5.19 -21.74
CA GLU A 686 36.36 4.07 -22.03
C GLU A 686 35.25 3.99 -20.99
N ASN A 687 35.61 4.14 -19.71
CA ASN A 687 34.64 4.12 -18.61
C ASN A 687 34.12 5.52 -18.22
N LYS A 688 34.45 6.56 -19.01
CA LYS A 688 34.06 7.96 -18.74
C LYS A 688 34.41 8.42 -17.32
N LYS A 689 35.60 8.04 -16.84
CA LYS A 689 36.03 8.28 -15.46
C LYS A 689 37.35 9.06 -15.37
N ILE A 690 37.44 10.00 -14.43
CA ILE A 690 38.70 10.69 -14.06
C ILE A 690 39.09 10.33 -12.64
N SER A 691 40.29 9.75 -12.48
CA SER A 691 40.75 9.20 -11.20
C SER A 691 42.03 9.90 -10.71
N LEU A 692 42.12 10.20 -9.41
CA LEU A 692 43.33 10.76 -8.79
C LEU A 692 44.07 9.69 -7.99
N PHE A 693 45.37 9.63 -8.22
CA PHE A 693 46.30 8.76 -7.54
C PHE A 693 47.31 9.59 -6.74
N TYR A 694 47.70 9.06 -5.59
CA TYR A 694 48.80 9.57 -4.78
C TYR A 694 49.80 8.44 -4.55
N GLN A 695 51.06 8.64 -4.95
CA GLN A 695 52.12 7.62 -4.85
C GLN A 695 51.63 6.22 -5.31
N ASP A 696 50.93 6.19 -6.44
CA ASP A 696 50.36 4.98 -7.07
C ASP A 696 49.20 4.27 -6.35
N LYS A 697 48.63 4.88 -5.30
CA LYS A 697 47.35 4.46 -4.71
C LYS A 697 46.21 5.36 -5.20
N GLU A 698 45.16 4.76 -5.74
CA GLU A 698 43.97 5.49 -6.22
C GLU A 698 43.16 6.01 -5.04
N LEU A 699 43.01 7.33 -4.92
CA LEU A 699 42.27 7.95 -3.84
C LEU A 699 40.77 8.09 -4.13
N THR A 700 40.40 8.11 -5.41
CA THR A 700 39.02 8.26 -5.91
C THR A 700 38.33 6.91 -6.12
N LYS A 701 36.99 6.85 -5.96
CA LYS A 701 36.18 5.61 -6.14
C LYS A 701 35.53 5.49 -7.52
N SER A 702 34.58 4.55 -7.67
CA SER A 702 33.99 4.04 -8.93
C SER A 702 33.57 5.11 -9.95
N PHE A 703 33.12 6.30 -9.51
CA PHE A 703 32.64 7.37 -10.38
C PHE A 703 33.65 8.51 -10.62
N GLY A 704 34.78 8.57 -9.91
CA GLY A 704 35.81 9.61 -10.12
C GLY A 704 35.37 11.04 -9.70
N PHE A 705 35.94 12.07 -10.34
CA PHE A 705 35.57 13.49 -10.10
C PHE A 705 34.40 14.01 -10.94
N PHE A 706 33.96 13.26 -11.95
CA PHE A 706 32.89 13.65 -12.87
C PHE A 706 32.06 12.41 -13.21
N ASP A 707 30.75 12.49 -12.99
CA ASP A 707 29.77 11.47 -13.36
C ASP A 707 28.94 12.00 -14.55
N GLY A 708 29.00 11.33 -15.69
CA GLY A 708 28.31 11.74 -16.92
C GLY A 708 29.02 11.36 -18.22
N ASP A 709 28.31 11.47 -19.34
CA ASP A 709 28.82 11.08 -20.66
C ASP A 709 29.65 12.22 -21.27
N TRP A 710 30.99 12.06 -21.28
CA TRP A 710 31.93 13.07 -21.78
C TRP A 710 32.90 12.52 -22.84
N ARG A 711 33.47 13.40 -23.65
CA ARG A 711 34.46 13.04 -24.67
C ARG A 711 35.74 13.85 -24.51
N LEU A 712 36.88 13.21 -24.76
CA LEU A 712 38.19 13.87 -24.80
C LEU A 712 38.34 14.61 -26.12
N GLU A 713 38.49 15.92 -26.11
CA GLU A 713 38.63 16.70 -27.35
C GLU A 713 40.08 16.89 -27.77
N ARG A 714 41.02 17.13 -26.84
CA ARG A 714 42.47 17.24 -27.12
C ARG A 714 43.34 16.87 -25.90
N PRO A 715 44.23 15.86 -26.00
CA PRO A 715 45.37 15.70 -25.11
C PRO A 715 46.62 16.37 -25.71
N ALA A 716 47.22 17.35 -25.02
CA ALA A 716 48.50 17.93 -25.43
C ALA A 716 49.35 18.31 -24.21
N GLY A 717 50.40 17.53 -23.94
CA GLY A 717 51.36 17.80 -22.86
C GLY A 717 50.69 17.89 -21.48
N ASN A 718 50.89 19.01 -20.78
CA ASN A 718 50.39 19.23 -19.42
C ASN A 718 48.93 19.71 -19.36
N ILE A 719 48.18 19.69 -20.48
CA ILE A 719 46.80 20.17 -20.56
C ILE A 719 45.89 19.12 -21.22
N ILE A 720 44.73 18.91 -20.61
CA ILE A 720 43.69 18.02 -21.10
C ILE A 720 42.35 18.76 -21.12
N VAL A 721 41.61 18.63 -22.23
CA VAL A 721 40.27 19.22 -22.37
C VAL A 721 39.24 18.13 -22.63
N ILE A 722 38.21 18.06 -21.79
CA ILE A 722 37.06 17.17 -21.93
C ILE A 722 35.78 17.97 -22.19
N LYS A 723 34.82 17.38 -22.91
CA LYS A 723 33.55 18.02 -23.25
C LYS A 723 32.35 17.13 -22.88
N ILE A 724 31.35 17.70 -22.24
CA ILE A 724 30.10 17.07 -21.79
C ILE A 724 28.95 17.69 -22.59
N ASP A 725 28.15 16.90 -23.29
CA ASP A 725 27.02 17.36 -24.11
C ASP A 725 25.68 17.21 -23.34
N PHE A 726 24.79 18.22 -23.38
CA PHE A 726 23.50 18.19 -22.64
C PHE A 726 22.28 18.10 -23.57
N PRO A 727 21.24 17.28 -23.27
CA PRO A 727 20.08 17.11 -24.17
C PRO A 727 18.98 18.20 -24.12
N SER A 728 19.04 19.16 -23.20
CA SER A 728 17.92 20.08 -22.88
C SER A 728 17.95 21.43 -23.62
N SER A 729 16.87 22.23 -23.54
CA SER A 729 16.65 23.42 -24.39
C SER A 729 17.51 24.66 -24.10
N PHE A 730 18.24 24.74 -22.98
CA PHE A 730 19.01 25.95 -22.60
C PHE A 730 20.55 25.79 -22.61
N LEU A 731 21.11 24.63 -22.23
CA LEU A 731 22.56 24.33 -22.31
C LEU A 731 22.86 23.39 -23.48
N SER A 732 23.90 23.66 -24.26
CA SER A 732 24.33 22.77 -25.35
C SER A 732 25.50 21.87 -24.96
N ALA A 733 26.53 22.40 -24.29
CA ALA A 733 27.69 21.62 -23.85
C ALA A 733 28.48 22.33 -22.73
N GLN A 734 29.36 21.59 -22.07
CA GLN A 734 30.35 22.09 -21.11
C GLN A 734 31.74 21.57 -21.50
N GLU A 735 32.72 22.45 -21.46
CA GLU A 735 34.13 22.14 -21.67
C GLU A 735 34.87 22.26 -20.33
N VAL A 736 35.63 21.23 -19.93
CA VAL A 736 36.47 21.23 -18.73
C VAL A 736 37.92 21.09 -19.14
N THR A 737 38.71 22.10 -18.84
CA THR A 737 40.15 22.14 -19.04
C THR A 737 40.88 21.78 -17.74
N ILE A 738 41.76 20.81 -17.81
CA ILE A 738 42.59 20.32 -16.70
C ILE A 738 44.04 20.61 -17.05
N LYS A 739 44.76 21.33 -16.18
CA LYS A 739 46.17 21.67 -16.37
C LYS A 739 47.02 21.10 -15.23
N SER A 740 48.14 20.48 -15.56
CA SER A 740 49.14 20.04 -14.59
C SER A 740 50.12 21.17 -14.26
N GLY A 741 50.28 21.47 -12.97
CA GLY A 741 51.28 22.43 -12.47
C GLY A 741 52.44 21.76 -11.74
N LYS A 742 53.16 22.51 -10.91
CA LYS A 742 54.34 22.01 -10.18
C LYS A 742 53.97 21.08 -9.00
N ASP A 743 52.90 21.42 -8.27
CA ASP A 743 52.51 20.74 -7.01
C ASP A 743 51.00 20.39 -6.95
N GLY A 744 50.32 20.33 -8.10
CA GLY A 744 48.89 20.06 -8.20
C GLY A 744 48.28 20.15 -9.60
N PHE A 745 46.98 19.83 -9.68
CA PHE A 745 46.17 19.94 -10.89
C PHE A 745 45.18 21.11 -10.78
N TYR A 746 44.99 21.84 -11.87
CA TYR A 746 44.09 22.99 -11.98
C TYR A 746 42.94 22.65 -12.93
N PHE A 747 41.72 22.83 -12.48
CA PHE A 747 40.50 22.53 -13.23
C PHE A 747 39.75 23.83 -13.51
N GLN A 748 39.41 24.04 -14.77
CA GLN A 748 38.66 25.18 -15.26
C GLN A 748 37.49 24.70 -16.10
N SER A 749 36.28 25.13 -15.78
CA SER A 749 35.10 24.79 -16.58
C SER A 749 34.54 25.97 -17.34
N LEU A 750 34.06 25.72 -18.56
CA LEU A 750 33.46 26.68 -19.47
C LEU A 750 32.15 26.12 -20.02
N PHE A 751 31.05 26.87 -19.92
CA PHE A 751 29.74 26.43 -20.39
C PHE A 751 29.37 27.08 -21.72
N ILE A 752 28.79 26.28 -22.61
CA ILE A 752 28.22 26.68 -23.89
C ILE A 752 26.70 26.61 -23.75
N SER A 753 26.07 27.78 -23.65
CA SER A 753 24.63 27.95 -23.47
C SER A 753 24.01 28.58 -24.71
N LYS A 754 22.73 28.28 -24.99
CA LYS A 754 21.95 28.93 -26.07
C LYS A 754 21.41 30.31 -25.65
N GLU A 755 21.29 30.54 -24.35
CA GLU A 755 20.85 31.80 -23.73
C GLU A 755 21.82 32.22 -22.61
N LYS A 756 21.86 33.50 -22.23
CA LYS A 756 22.80 34.01 -21.23
C LYS A 756 22.32 33.66 -19.81
N ILE A 757 22.83 32.56 -19.24
CA ILE A 757 22.49 32.09 -17.88
C ILE A 757 23.79 31.77 -17.13
N GLU A 758 24.04 32.41 -15.99
CA GLU A 758 25.04 31.88 -15.05
C GLU A 758 24.48 30.61 -14.43
N ILE A 759 25.07 29.46 -14.79
CA ILE A 759 24.72 28.15 -14.25
C ILE A 759 25.89 27.70 -13.41
N ILE A 760 25.65 27.52 -12.11
CA ILE A 760 26.65 26.99 -11.20
C ILE A 760 26.45 25.47 -11.09
N GLN A 761 27.53 24.72 -11.34
CA GLN A 761 27.51 23.28 -11.21
C GLN A 761 27.99 22.85 -9.82
N ARG A 762 27.41 21.74 -9.37
CA ARG A 762 27.84 20.95 -8.22
C ARG A 762 29.05 20.10 -8.62
N PHE A 763 30.22 20.38 -8.07
CA PHE A 763 31.35 19.47 -8.16
C PHE A 763 31.21 18.36 -7.12
N VAL A 764 31.24 17.10 -7.55
CA VAL A 764 31.10 15.93 -6.69
C VAL A 764 32.40 15.13 -6.75
N ALA A 765 33.13 15.07 -5.64
CA ALA A 765 34.31 14.21 -5.54
C ALA A 765 34.06 13.07 -4.55
N GLU A 766 34.21 11.83 -4.98
CA GLU A 766 34.09 10.64 -4.11
C GLU A 766 35.44 10.05 -3.71
N PHE A 767 35.69 9.98 -2.40
CA PHE A 767 36.92 9.43 -1.82
C PHE A 767 36.69 8.14 -1.01
N ASP A 768 37.69 7.22 -0.98
CA ASP A 768 37.63 6.01 -0.13
C ASP A 768 38.07 6.30 1.32
N THR A 769 37.17 6.08 2.29
CA THR A 769 37.50 6.20 3.74
C THR A 769 38.47 5.14 4.24
N ARG A 770 38.79 4.09 3.45
CA ARG A 770 39.89 3.16 3.76
C ARG A 770 41.27 3.70 3.39
N GLN A 771 41.31 4.80 2.65
CA GLN A 771 42.55 5.47 2.23
C GLN A 771 42.72 6.82 2.91
N ILE A 772 41.61 7.45 3.33
CA ILE A 772 41.57 8.72 4.04
C ILE A 772 41.17 8.49 5.50
N SER A 773 42.04 8.90 6.42
CA SER A 773 41.87 8.70 7.85
C SER A 773 41.12 9.86 8.52
N GLN A 774 41.29 11.09 8.04
CA GLN A 774 40.76 12.31 8.65
C GLN A 774 40.40 13.36 7.60
N TRP A 775 39.49 14.26 7.95
CA TRP A 775 39.21 15.49 7.20
C TRP A 775 39.57 16.71 8.07
N PHE A 776 39.89 17.82 7.43
CA PHE A 776 40.16 19.09 8.10
C PHE A 776 39.72 20.29 7.26
N LEU A 777 39.41 21.37 7.96
CA LEU A 777 39.10 22.71 7.49
C LEU A 777 40.02 23.71 8.23
N SER A 778 39.80 25.02 8.04
CA SER A 778 40.53 26.08 8.74
C SER A 778 40.46 25.95 10.27
N GLU A 779 39.28 25.67 10.82
CA GLU A 779 39.03 25.66 12.28
C GLU A 779 38.58 24.29 12.83
N GLU A 780 38.22 23.35 11.97
CA GLU A 780 37.69 22.05 12.37
C GLU A 780 38.50 20.90 11.75
N LYS A 781 38.70 19.82 12.50
CA LYS A 781 39.23 18.56 11.97
C LYS A 781 38.49 17.40 12.62
N GLY A 782 38.20 16.37 11.84
CA GLY A 782 37.45 15.21 12.30
C GLY A 782 38.02 13.90 11.78
N ARG A 783 37.83 12.83 12.55
CA ARG A 783 38.02 11.46 12.08
C ARG A 783 36.69 10.94 11.56
N PHE A 784 36.71 10.14 10.50
CA PHE A 784 35.53 9.36 10.13
C PHE A 784 35.39 8.22 11.16
N SER A 785 34.46 8.33 12.12
CA SER A 785 34.32 7.32 13.19
C SER A 785 33.67 6.03 12.67
N SER A 786 34.05 4.89 13.24
CA SER A 786 33.43 3.59 12.99
C SER A 786 32.03 3.43 13.59
N ASP A 787 31.56 4.39 14.39
CA ASP A 787 30.35 4.23 15.22
C ASP A 787 29.09 4.84 14.57
N TYR A 788 29.23 5.51 13.42
CA TYR A 788 28.10 6.01 12.62
C TYR A 788 27.44 4.92 11.74
N ILE A 789 27.56 3.64 12.13
CA ILE A 789 27.14 2.47 11.33
C ILE A 789 25.64 2.15 11.46
N ASN A 790 24.89 2.77 12.39
CA ASN A 790 23.45 2.50 12.51
C ASN A 790 22.57 3.46 11.68
N GLU A 791 22.14 2.92 10.53
CA GLU A 791 20.89 3.14 9.77
C GLU A 791 20.35 4.55 9.46
N SER A 792 21.06 5.64 9.71
CA SER A 792 20.62 6.98 9.26
C SER A 792 21.80 7.84 8.82
N ILE A 793 21.65 8.52 7.66
CA ILE A 793 22.63 9.47 7.13
C ILE A 793 22.90 10.55 8.18
N ALA A 794 24.12 10.65 8.69
CA ALA A 794 24.55 11.79 9.50
C ALA A 794 25.37 12.75 8.64
N PRO A 795 24.81 13.87 8.15
CA PRO A 795 25.61 14.89 7.48
C PRO A 795 26.53 15.58 8.49
N VAL A 796 27.82 15.71 8.17
CA VAL A 796 28.65 16.72 8.85
C VAL A 796 28.35 18.05 8.18
N ARG A 797 27.41 18.79 8.76
CA ARG A 797 27.05 20.13 8.30
C ARG A 797 28.11 21.11 8.81
N ILE A 798 29.06 21.46 7.97
CA ILE A 798 30.10 22.44 8.29
C ILE A 798 29.44 23.80 8.49
N SER A 799 29.53 24.35 9.71
CA SER A 799 28.98 25.68 10.00
C SER A 799 29.93 26.77 9.51
N ARG A 800 29.53 27.46 8.43
CA ARG A 800 30.01 28.78 7.98
C ARG A 800 31.51 29.05 8.16
N ASP A 801 32.29 28.87 7.09
CA ASP A 801 33.35 29.82 6.80
C ASP A 801 33.52 29.99 5.28
N TYR A 802 33.51 31.22 4.81
CA TYR A 802 33.44 31.57 3.38
C TYR A 802 34.83 31.56 2.71
N SER A 803 35.81 30.86 3.28
CA SER A 803 37.21 30.98 2.84
C SER A 803 38.11 29.76 3.08
N SER A 804 37.58 28.62 3.51
CA SER A 804 38.42 27.50 3.93
C SER A 804 38.49 26.36 2.91
N ASN A 805 39.72 26.07 2.48
CA ASN A 805 40.05 24.90 1.67
C ASN A 805 39.65 23.62 2.43
N VAL A 806 39.15 22.60 1.72
CA VAL A 806 38.87 21.30 2.33
C VAL A 806 40.10 20.43 2.23
N GLY A 807 40.54 19.91 3.36
CA GLY A 807 41.70 19.06 3.48
C GLY A 807 41.34 17.64 3.89
N PHE A 808 42.09 16.68 3.35
CA PHE A 808 42.03 15.28 3.74
C PHE A 808 43.40 14.80 4.19
N ILE A 809 43.43 13.93 5.19
CA ILE A 809 44.65 13.26 5.65
C ILE A 809 44.54 11.78 5.31
N ASN A 810 45.47 11.27 4.50
CA ASN A 810 45.51 9.84 4.21
C ASN A 810 45.99 9.02 5.44
N HIS A 811 45.94 7.69 5.39
CA HIS A 811 46.42 6.86 6.52
C HIS A 811 47.92 6.98 6.80
N GLU A 812 48.70 7.53 5.87
CA GLU A 812 50.14 7.80 6.02
C GLU A 812 50.41 9.20 6.63
N GLY A 813 49.36 9.94 7.00
CA GLY A 813 49.46 11.24 7.67
C GLY A 813 49.67 12.44 6.73
N LYS A 814 49.65 12.22 5.41
CA LYS A 814 49.87 13.29 4.41
C LYS A 814 48.58 14.00 4.05
N LYS A 815 48.67 15.33 3.90
CA LYS A 815 47.56 16.25 3.64
C LYS A 815 47.36 16.48 2.14
N ILE A 816 46.12 16.33 1.68
CA ILE A 816 45.67 16.65 0.32
C ILE A 816 44.64 17.75 0.45
N VAL A 817 44.83 18.86 -0.26
CA VAL A 817 44.00 20.06 -0.11
C VAL A 817 43.29 20.36 -1.42
N LEU A 818 41.97 20.49 -1.33
CA LEU A 818 41.11 21.03 -2.38
C LEU A 818 40.97 22.53 -2.15
N GLU A 819 41.57 23.32 -3.03
CA GLU A 819 41.57 24.78 -2.97
C GLU A 819 40.66 25.34 -4.06
N VAL A 820 39.67 26.13 -3.66
CA VAL A 820 38.73 26.80 -4.56
C VAL A 820 39.24 28.21 -4.82
N ASP A 821 39.28 28.63 -6.08
CA ASP A 821 39.84 29.93 -6.43
C ASP A 821 38.93 31.08 -5.96
N LYS A 822 39.53 32.11 -5.33
CA LYS A 822 38.81 33.16 -4.60
C LYS A 822 38.14 34.20 -5.49
N GLU A 823 38.51 34.26 -6.77
CA GLU A 823 37.91 35.20 -7.73
C GLU A 823 36.48 34.81 -8.16
N ALA A 824 36.03 33.59 -7.84
CA ALA A 824 34.64 33.19 -7.97
C ALA A 824 33.83 33.78 -6.79
N SER A 825 33.42 35.03 -6.93
CA SER A 825 32.65 35.79 -5.93
C SER A 825 31.34 35.09 -5.54
N SER A 826 31.04 35.14 -4.23
CA SER A 826 29.85 34.68 -3.47
C SER A 826 29.67 33.17 -3.20
N ALA A 827 29.78 32.81 -1.90
CA ALA A 827 29.21 31.67 -1.19
C ALA A 827 29.35 30.23 -1.74
N SER A 828 30.54 29.63 -1.58
CA SER A 828 30.72 28.18 -1.77
C SER A 828 30.15 27.39 -0.57
N LEU A 829 29.07 26.63 -0.76
CA LEU A 829 28.58 25.69 0.27
C LEU A 829 29.30 24.36 0.08
N VAL A 830 30.31 24.05 0.92
CA VAL A 830 30.92 22.73 0.92
C VAL A 830 30.15 21.78 1.83
N SER A 831 29.63 20.69 1.29
CA SER A 831 29.01 19.63 2.10
C SER A 831 29.75 18.31 1.93
N LEU A 832 30.08 17.68 3.07
CA LEU A 832 30.73 16.38 3.16
C LEU A 832 29.69 15.33 3.56
N TYR A 833 29.52 14.29 2.73
CA TYR A 833 28.61 13.18 3.00
C TYR A 833 29.38 11.89 3.11
N CYS A 834 29.14 11.10 4.14
CA CYS A 834 29.61 9.70 4.20
C CYS A 834 28.44 8.78 3.79
N ARG A 835 28.58 8.06 2.67
CA ARG A 835 27.57 7.07 2.24
C ARG A 835 27.85 5.70 2.86
N ARG A 836 26.80 4.86 2.93
CA ARG A 836 26.78 3.47 3.47
C ARG A 836 27.98 2.59 3.06
N ASN A 837 28.62 2.87 1.92
CA ASN A 837 29.74 2.11 1.36
C ASN A 837 31.14 2.66 1.70
N ARG A 838 31.28 3.45 2.78
CA ARG A 838 32.57 4.01 3.20
C ARG A 838 33.16 5.00 2.16
N ASN A 839 32.29 5.76 1.47
CA ASN A 839 32.67 6.80 0.49
C ASN A 839 32.39 8.17 1.09
N VAL A 840 33.30 9.13 0.89
CA VAL A 840 33.08 10.54 1.23
C VAL A 840 32.81 11.31 -0.05
N GLU A 841 31.63 11.91 -0.15
CA GLU A 841 31.22 12.80 -1.22
C GLU A 841 31.47 14.24 -0.79
N VAL A 842 32.33 14.96 -1.52
CA VAL A 842 32.58 16.39 -1.33
C VAL A 842 31.83 17.16 -2.40
N ASN A 843 30.93 18.02 -1.96
CA ASN A 843 30.15 18.87 -2.85
C ASN A 843 30.65 20.31 -2.79
N VAL A 844 31.08 20.88 -3.93
CA VAL A 844 31.57 22.27 -4.01
C VAL A 844 30.73 23.03 -5.05
N GLY A 845 30.06 24.11 -4.64
CA GLY A 845 29.31 25.02 -5.53
C GLY A 845 28.34 25.98 -4.81
N GLU A 846 27.90 27.01 -5.53
CA GLU A 846 26.75 27.88 -5.19
C GLU A 846 25.53 27.46 -6.07
N ILE A 847 24.30 27.90 -5.77
CA ILE A 847 23.19 27.86 -6.74
C ILE A 847 22.63 29.27 -6.80
N SER A 848 22.74 29.94 -7.94
CA SER A 848 22.07 31.20 -8.23
C SER A 848 21.62 31.23 -9.70
N ILE A 849 20.41 31.72 -9.95
CA ILE A 849 19.89 32.06 -11.27
C ILE A 849 19.72 33.58 -11.27
N ILE A 850 20.39 34.29 -12.19
CA ILE A 850 20.19 35.73 -12.41
C ILE A 850 19.11 35.93 -13.50
N LYS A 851 18.24 36.92 -13.29
CA LYS A 851 17.14 37.36 -14.19
C LYS A 851 17.56 37.53 -15.67
N PRO A 852 16.62 37.36 -16.62
CA PRO A 852 16.85 37.72 -18.02
C PRO A 852 16.91 39.24 -18.16
N LEU A 853 18.10 39.77 -18.45
CA LEU A 853 18.26 41.06 -19.10
C LEU A 853 18.63 40.76 -20.56
N LEU A 854 17.74 41.15 -21.48
CA LEU A 854 17.96 41.17 -22.92
C LEU A 854 19.34 41.77 -23.22
N LEU A 855 20.20 41.05 -23.97
CA LEU A 855 21.29 41.56 -24.81
C LEU A 855 22.01 40.42 -25.55
N ASP A 856 22.05 40.55 -26.88
CA ASP A 856 22.79 39.86 -27.96
C ASP A 856 23.41 38.45 -27.78
N SER A 857 23.18 37.65 -28.82
CA SER A 857 23.52 36.23 -28.99
C SER A 857 25.02 35.89 -28.91
N ASN A 858 25.30 34.70 -28.35
CA ASN A 858 26.57 33.94 -28.32
C ASN A 858 27.74 34.52 -27.49
N LYS A 859 27.69 34.35 -26.16
CA LYS A 859 28.88 34.50 -25.29
C LYS A 859 29.13 33.25 -24.44
N LEU A 860 30.40 32.86 -24.32
CA LEU A 860 30.91 31.81 -23.43
C LEU A 860 30.79 32.26 -21.96
N ILE A 861 30.41 31.35 -21.07
CA ILE A 861 30.21 31.63 -19.63
C ILE A 861 31.29 30.91 -18.83
N LYS A 862 32.06 31.65 -18.03
CA LYS A 862 33.15 31.12 -17.19
C LYS A 862 32.54 30.39 -15.98
N GLY A 863 32.90 29.12 -15.78
CA GLY A 863 32.43 28.29 -14.67
C GLY A 863 33.38 28.31 -13.46
N THR A 864 33.20 27.36 -12.54
CA THR A 864 34.01 27.22 -11.32
C THR A 864 35.47 26.80 -11.64
N GLU A 865 36.42 27.40 -10.93
CA GLU A 865 37.85 27.07 -10.98
C GLU A 865 38.30 26.53 -9.62
N PHE A 866 39.00 25.39 -9.62
CA PHE A 866 39.56 24.81 -8.41
C PHE A 866 40.87 24.07 -8.69
N SER A 867 41.66 23.85 -7.64
CA SER A 867 42.92 23.13 -7.72
C SER A 867 43.05 22.06 -6.64
N ILE A 868 43.81 21.01 -6.96
CA ILE A 868 44.13 19.91 -6.05
C ILE A 868 45.63 19.94 -5.82
N LYS A 869 46.08 20.15 -4.58
CA LYS A 869 47.50 20.30 -4.24
C LYS A 869 47.96 19.31 -3.17
N GLU A 870 49.23 18.93 -3.25
CA GLU A 870 49.92 18.10 -2.26
C GLU A 870 50.57 18.99 -1.18
N GLY A 871 50.28 18.74 0.11
CA GLY A 871 51.11 19.18 1.23
C GLY A 871 51.46 20.67 1.38
N GLY A 872 50.46 21.55 1.59
CA GLY A 872 50.68 22.95 1.97
C GLY A 872 50.18 23.28 3.38
N GLU A 873 50.93 24.05 4.18
CA GLU A 873 50.37 24.75 5.33
C GLU A 873 49.37 25.79 4.82
N GLY A 874 48.08 25.58 5.06
CA GLY A 874 47.05 26.55 4.72
C GLY A 874 47.31 27.86 5.45
N ARG A 875 47.76 28.89 4.74
CA ARG A 875 47.88 30.25 5.28
C ARG A 875 46.48 30.80 5.56
N ILE A 876 46.24 31.21 6.80
CA ILE A 876 45.06 31.98 7.21
C ILE A 876 45.03 33.29 6.42
N ILE A 877 43.94 33.52 5.67
CA ILE A 877 43.63 34.83 5.10
C ILE A 877 42.47 35.41 5.91
N LYS A 878 42.69 36.62 6.44
CA LYS A 878 41.75 37.37 7.30
C LYS A 878 40.38 37.63 6.65
N LYS A 879 39.37 37.73 7.53
CA LYS A 879 37.98 38.20 7.41
C LYS A 879 37.68 39.23 6.30
N HIS A 880 36.52 39.07 5.65
CA HIS A 880 35.60 40.16 5.31
C HIS A 880 34.12 39.78 5.56
N PRO A 881 33.23 40.73 5.96
CA PRO A 881 31.85 40.49 6.37
C PRO A 881 30.84 40.59 5.20
N GLY A 882 29.72 39.85 5.21
CA GLY A 882 28.64 40.05 4.22
C GLY A 882 27.34 39.26 4.47
N ASP A 883 26.19 39.86 4.15
CA ASP A 883 24.82 39.30 4.04
C ASP A 883 23.98 39.03 5.31
N THR A 884 24.34 39.67 6.42
CA THR A 884 23.46 39.75 7.59
C THR A 884 22.97 41.18 7.74
N VAL A 885 21.65 41.38 7.66
CA VAL A 885 21.03 42.68 7.89
C VAL A 885 20.49 42.73 9.29
N VAL A 886 21.08 43.61 10.11
CA VAL A 886 20.51 43.96 11.40
C VAL A 886 19.69 45.23 11.21
N LEU A 887 18.39 45.13 11.48
CA LEU A 887 17.53 46.27 11.77
C LEU A 887 17.48 46.42 13.29
N GLN A 888 17.70 47.63 13.78
CA GLN A 888 17.75 47.87 15.21
C GLN A 888 17.13 49.21 15.56
N ASN A 889 16.36 49.21 16.65
CA ASN A 889 16.10 50.41 17.43
C ASN A 889 16.42 50.15 18.92
N LYS A 890 16.02 51.05 19.82
CA LYS A 890 16.36 50.96 21.25
C LYS A 890 16.03 49.59 21.88
N ASP A 891 14.89 49.01 21.57
CA ASP A 891 14.39 47.80 22.24
C ASP A 891 14.23 46.59 21.30
N LEU A 892 14.21 46.78 19.98
CA LEU A 892 14.02 45.70 19.00
C LEU A 892 15.23 45.54 18.09
N LEU A 893 15.63 44.29 17.89
CA LEU A 893 16.67 43.89 16.95
C LEU A 893 16.13 42.76 16.06
N VAL A 894 16.09 43.02 14.76
CA VAL A 894 15.72 42.02 13.74
C VAL A 894 16.94 41.72 12.91
N ASN A 895 17.43 40.49 13.04
CA ASN A 895 18.54 39.99 12.26
C ASN A 895 18.01 39.15 11.09
N VAL A 896 18.12 39.68 9.88
CA VAL A 896 17.66 39.02 8.66
C VAL A 896 18.85 38.45 7.90
N SER A 897 18.84 37.13 7.72
CA SER A 897 19.87 36.40 7.00
C SER A 897 19.24 35.21 6.28
N ARG A 898 19.62 35.01 5.01
CA ARG A 898 19.21 33.87 4.18
C ARG A 898 17.69 33.68 4.11
N GLY A 899 16.92 34.76 3.98
CA GLY A 899 15.46 34.70 3.88
C GLY A 899 14.76 34.30 5.19
N VAL A 900 15.41 34.51 6.34
CA VAL A 900 14.85 34.32 7.68
C VAL A 900 15.14 35.54 8.55
N GLY A 901 14.13 36.05 9.24
CA GLY A 901 14.27 37.15 10.22
C GLY A 901 14.23 36.65 11.66
N PHE A 902 15.33 36.74 12.40
CA PHE A 902 15.37 36.45 13.83
C PHE A 902 15.14 37.71 14.65
N ILE A 903 14.23 37.65 15.61
CA ILE A 903 13.81 38.81 16.40
C ILE A 903 14.31 38.66 17.84
N ARG A 904 14.89 39.74 18.35
CA ARG A 904 15.17 39.96 19.77
C ARG A 904 14.47 41.22 20.26
N CYS A 905 13.91 41.17 21.46
CA CYS A 905 13.30 42.32 22.13
C CYS A 905 13.92 42.46 23.52
N LYS A 906 14.44 43.65 23.86
CA LYS A 906 15.13 43.97 25.11
C LYS A 906 16.19 42.92 25.50
N GLY A 907 16.96 42.47 24.51
CA GLY A 907 18.01 41.45 24.68
C GLY A 907 17.52 39.99 24.76
N LYS A 908 16.21 39.75 24.91
CA LYS A 908 15.62 38.40 24.93
C LYS A 908 15.32 37.91 23.53
N THR A 909 15.50 36.61 23.28
CA THR A 909 15.27 35.99 21.98
C THR A 909 13.81 35.63 21.82
N ILE A 910 13.13 36.23 20.84
CA ILE A 910 11.70 36.06 20.62
C ILE A 910 11.43 34.89 19.68
N THR A 911 12.20 34.81 18.59
CA THR A 911 12.06 33.76 17.59
C THR A 911 12.87 32.52 17.93
N GLY A 912 12.30 31.34 17.69
CA GLY A 912 12.97 30.05 17.78
C GLY A 912 13.92 29.83 16.59
N LYS A 913 14.25 28.56 16.29
CA LYS A 913 15.24 28.22 15.25
C LYS A 913 14.78 28.52 13.82
N VAL A 914 13.50 28.79 13.59
CA VAL A 914 12.92 28.99 12.24
C VAL A 914 12.56 30.45 11.93
N GLY A 915 12.60 31.37 12.90
CA GLY A 915 12.49 32.82 12.65
C GLY A 915 11.20 33.27 11.95
N LEU A 916 11.23 34.46 11.35
CA LEU A 916 10.22 34.97 10.43
C LEU A 916 10.54 34.49 9.01
N TYR A 917 9.66 33.72 8.38
CA TYR A 917 9.91 33.09 7.08
C TYR A 917 8.64 32.89 6.25
N SER A 918 8.78 32.56 4.95
CA SER A 918 7.66 32.10 4.13
C SER A 918 7.85 30.64 3.72
N SER A 919 6.74 29.95 3.46
CA SER A 919 6.73 28.53 3.12
C SER A 919 5.65 28.21 2.08
N ILE A 920 6.01 27.43 1.06
CA ILE A 920 5.17 27.15 -0.12
C ILE A 920 5.14 25.64 -0.35
N ARG A 921 3.97 25.05 -0.57
CA ARG A 921 3.79 23.63 -0.88
C ARG A 921 3.30 23.44 -2.31
N LYS A 922 3.99 22.60 -3.07
CA LYS A 922 3.65 22.20 -4.44
C LYS A 922 4.09 20.76 -4.68
N ASP A 923 3.23 19.96 -5.30
CA ASP A 923 3.48 18.54 -5.63
C ASP A 923 3.94 17.73 -4.40
N ASN A 924 3.28 17.95 -3.26
CA ASN A 924 3.64 17.39 -1.94
C ASN A 924 5.03 17.77 -1.38
N VAL A 925 5.73 18.75 -1.95
CA VAL A 925 7.04 19.23 -1.47
C VAL A 925 6.94 20.62 -0.87
N TRP A 926 7.62 20.85 0.27
CA TRP A 926 7.73 22.16 0.92
C TRP A 926 8.98 22.93 0.48
N TYR A 927 8.78 24.21 0.19
CA TYR A 927 9.77 25.18 -0.26
C TYR A 927 9.75 26.40 0.66
N ASP A 928 10.76 26.49 1.54
CA ASP A 928 10.86 27.55 2.53
C ASP A 928 11.84 28.66 2.09
N SER A 929 11.56 29.90 2.51
CA SER A 929 12.41 31.06 2.20
C SER A 929 13.83 30.96 2.77
N HIS A 930 14.05 30.14 3.80
CA HIS A 930 15.40 29.86 4.33
C HIS A 930 16.31 29.15 3.32
N ARG A 931 15.71 28.58 2.27
CA ARG A 931 16.39 27.92 1.14
C ARG A 931 16.49 28.82 -0.10
N SER A 932 15.97 30.05 -0.02
CA SER A 932 16.00 31.01 -1.12
C SER A 932 17.28 31.85 -1.10
N TYR A 933 17.73 32.26 -2.27
CA TYR A 933 18.82 33.21 -2.42
C TYR A 933 18.32 34.62 -2.06
N GLN A 934 18.98 35.31 -1.13
CA GLN A 934 18.57 36.63 -0.64
C GLN A 934 19.41 37.73 -1.28
N VAL A 935 18.74 38.74 -1.85
CA VAL A 935 19.36 39.97 -2.34
C VAL A 935 18.82 41.15 -1.54
N ILE A 936 19.71 41.88 -0.88
CA ILE A 936 19.35 43.12 -0.19
C ILE A 936 19.31 44.24 -1.23
N LYS A 937 18.12 44.77 -1.51
CA LYS A 937 17.94 45.85 -2.49
C LYS A 937 18.09 47.23 -1.87
N ASN A 938 17.66 47.39 -0.63
CA ASN A 938 17.83 48.64 0.11
C ASN A 938 17.88 48.34 1.60
N LYS A 939 18.68 49.10 2.35
CA LYS A 939 18.84 48.98 3.81
C LYS A 939 19.03 50.37 4.43
N SER A 940 18.28 50.64 5.47
CA SER A 940 18.54 51.65 6.51
C SER A 940 18.67 50.95 7.87
N SER A 941 18.89 51.72 8.94
CA SER A 941 18.95 51.17 10.31
C SER A 941 17.62 50.53 10.75
N ASP A 942 16.51 50.98 10.18
CA ASP A 942 15.14 50.65 10.57
C ASP A 942 14.34 49.95 9.46
N LYS A 943 14.79 49.91 8.21
CA LYS A 943 14.08 49.27 7.09
C LYS A 943 15.02 48.45 6.20
N VAL A 944 14.55 47.31 5.73
CA VAL A 944 15.22 46.52 4.69
C VAL A 944 14.23 46.09 3.62
N LEU A 945 14.64 46.22 2.37
CA LEU A 945 14.00 45.64 1.20
C LEU A 945 14.86 44.48 0.71
N LEU A 946 14.28 43.30 0.63
CA LEU A 946 14.93 42.07 0.20
C LEU A 946 14.18 41.50 -1.00
N GLU A 947 14.90 40.91 -1.94
CA GLU A 947 14.33 40.01 -2.94
C GLU A 947 14.87 38.61 -2.71
N LEU A 948 13.97 37.64 -2.62
CA LEU A 948 14.28 36.23 -2.40
C LEU A 948 13.96 35.44 -3.67
N TYR A 949 14.88 34.61 -4.13
CA TYR A 949 14.70 33.80 -5.32
C TYR A 949 14.74 32.33 -4.93
N SER A 950 13.68 31.58 -5.24
CA SER A 950 13.64 30.15 -4.95
C SER A 950 14.40 29.39 -6.05
N PRO A 951 15.42 28.58 -5.71
CA PRO A 951 16.21 27.89 -6.72
C PRO A 951 15.56 26.59 -7.23
N TYR A 952 14.47 26.13 -6.59
CA TYR A 952 13.86 24.83 -6.86
C TYR A 952 12.47 24.91 -7.51
N ILE A 953 11.86 26.10 -7.52
CA ILE A 953 10.56 26.38 -8.13
C ILE A 953 10.61 27.79 -8.72
N ASP A 954 9.94 28.02 -9.84
CA ASP A 954 9.97 29.29 -10.59
C ASP A 954 9.14 30.40 -9.93
N LEU A 955 9.48 30.71 -8.68
CA LEU A 955 8.89 31.75 -7.85
C LEU A 955 9.97 32.69 -7.34
N SER A 956 9.64 33.98 -7.22
CA SER A 956 10.44 34.92 -6.44
C SER A 956 9.58 35.61 -5.39
N GLN A 957 10.23 36.25 -4.43
CA GLN A 957 9.57 37.01 -3.38
C GLN A 957 10.25 38.35 -3.22
N ARG A 958 9.50 39.36 -2.81
CA ARG A 958 10.02 40.66 -2.39
C ARG A 958 9.52 40.94 -0.99
N TRP A 959 10.43 41.05 -0.05
CA TRP A 959 10.13 41.35 1.33
C TRP A 959 10.51 42.78 1.68
N VAL A 960 9.64 43.46 2.41
CA VAL A 960 9.95 44.72 3.07
C VAL A 960 9.78 44.50 4.55
N LEU A 961 10.84 44.65 5.34
CA LEU A 961 10.76 44.63 6.80
C LEU A 961 11.13 46.01 7.33
N ARG A 962 10.35 46.53 8.26
CA ARG A 962 10.58 47.84 8.88
C ARG A 962 10.31 47.79 10.37
N VAL A 963 11.19 48.38 11.17
CA VAL A 963 11.09 48.45 12.63
C VAL A 963 10.79 49.89 13.03
N GLU A 964 9.62 50.13 13.62
CA GLU A 964 9.20 51.44 14.12
C GLU A 964 8.68 51.27 15.55
N GLY A 965 9.31 51.92 16.53
CA GLY A 965 8.94 51.76 17.95
C GLY A 965 8.98 50.30 18.42
N ASN A 966 7.88 49.80 18.98
CA ASN A 966 7.72 48.40 19.40
C ASN A 966 7.05 47.52 18.32
N ILE A 967 7.13 47.91 17.04
CA ILE A 967 6.42 47.24 15.94
C ILE A 967 7.39 46.86 14.81
N ILE A 968 7.24 45.64 14.29
CA ILE A 968 7.91 45.18 13.06
C ILE A 968 6.85 45.04 11.97
N PHE A 969 6.88 45.94 10.99
CA PHE A 969 6.09 45.82 9.77
C PHE A 969 6.75 44.86 8.79
N TRP A 970 5.94 44.05 8.12
CA TRP A 970 6.40 43.10 7.12
C TRP A 970 5.48 43.08 5.91
N ASP A 971 6.05 43.15 4.72
CA ASP A 971 5.37 42.94 3.45
C ASP A 971 6.10 41.84 2.69
N ALA A 972 5.37 40.89 2.12
CA ALA A 972 5.90 39.79 1.33
C ALA A 972 5.06 39.62 0.04
N ASP A 973 5.62 40.07 -1.08
CA ASP A 973 5.08 39.91 -2.42
C ASP A 973 5.70 38.67 -3.06
N ILE A 974 4.91 37.63 -3.34
CA ILE A 974 5.35 36.40 -4.01
C ILE A 974 4.89 36.44 -5.46
N TYR A 975 5.82 36.27 -6.39
CA TYR A 975 5.59 36.30 -7.83
C TYR A 975 5.66 34.88 -8.41
N ASN A 976 4.56 34.43 -9.02
CA ASN A 976 4.42 33.10 -9.62
C ASN A 976 4.41 33.18 -11.13
N TYR A 977 5.61 33.17 -11.70
CA TYR A 977 5.84 33.47 -13.11
C TYR A 977 5.22 32.46 -14.08
N LYS A 978 5.02 31.21 -13.63
CA LYS A 978 4.42 30.14 -14.44
C LYS A 978 2.92 29.95 -14.21
N ARG A 979 2.28 30.76 -13.35
CA ARG A 979 0.86 30.62 -12.97
C ARG A 979 0.52 29.20 -12.55
N GLU A 980 1.41 28.57 -11.79
CA GLU A 980 1.20 27.20 -11.34
C GLU A 980 0.23 27.16 -10.16
N PHE A 981 -0.44 26.03 -9.98
CA PHE A 981 -1.26 25.80 -8.79
C PHE A 981 -0.33 25.57 -7.58
N LEU A 982 -0.56 26.31 -6.49
CA LEU A 982 0.20 26.16 -5.25
C LEU A 982 -0.76 25.67 -4.15
N GLU A 983 -0.52 24.46 -3.63
CA GLU A 983 -1.37 23.80 -2.63
C GLU A 983 -1.51 24.67 -1.38
N ILE A 984 -0.37 25.17 -0.90
CA ILE A 984 -0.27 26.03 0.29
C ILE A 984 0.77 27.13 0.05
N VAL A 985 0.44 28.35 0.42
CA VAL A 985 1.38 29.48 0.50
C VAL A 985 1.15 30.15 1.85
N GLN A 986 2.21 30.30 2.65
CA GLN A 986 2.09 30.88 3.98
C GLN A 986 3.27 31.78 4.37
N PHE A 987 2.97 32.76 5.23
CA PHE A 987 3.96 33.58 5.92
C PHE A 987 3.92 33.26 7.42
N CYS A 988 5.07 32.90 7.99
CA CYS A 988 5.21 32.23 9.27
C CYS A 988 6.10 33.02 10.22
N LEU A 989 5.77 32.98 11.51
CA LEU A 989 6.63 33.40 12.60
C LEU A 989 6.87 32.21 13.54
N GLY A 990 8.09 31.71 13.54
CA GLY A 990 8.59 30.66 14.43
C GLY A 990 9.12 31.28 15.73
N LEU A 991 8.34 31.14 16.79
CA LEU A 991 8.60 31.67 18.12
C LEU A 991 9.42 30.70 18.99
N SER A 992 10.07 31.24 20.01
CA SER A 992 10.73 30.46 21.06
C SER A 992 9.74 29.48 21.72
N SER A 993 10.23 28.33 22.16
CA SER A 993 9.45 27.35 22.94
C SER A 993 8.91 27.92 24.26
N GLU A 994 9.45 29.04 24.73
CA GLU A 994 9.00 29.77 25.93
C GLU A 994 7.59 30.39 25.79
N TYR A 995 7.09 30.56 24.57
CA TYR A 995 5.69 30.95 24.35
C TYR A 995 4.78 29.72 24.55
N THR A 996 3.87 29.84 25.50
CA THR A 996 3.02 28.71 25.94
C THR A 996 1.55 28.93 25.60
N GLY A 997 1.08 30.17 25.50
CA GLY A 997 -0.33 30.49 25.23
C GLY A 997 -0.53 31.26 23.94
N TRP A 998 -1.70 31.11 23.32
CA TRP A 998 -2.14 31.87 22.16
C TRP A 998 -3.62 32.27 22.25
N GLU A 999 -3.99 33.33 21.55
CA GLU A 999 -5.34 33.85 21.44
C GLU A 999 -5.55 34.42 20.03
N ALA A 1000 -6.64 34.03 19.37
CA ALA A 1000 -7.01 34.51 18.04
C ALA A 1000 -8.53 34.55 17.92
N ASP A 1001 -9.08 35.71 17.56
CA ASP A 1001 -10.52 35.97 17.59
C ASP A 1001 -11.15 35.67 18.97
N LYS A 1002 -12.22 34.88 19.05
CA LYS A 1002 -12.83 34.49 20.34
C LYS A 1002 -12.19 33.24 20.97
N LEU A 1003 -11.11 32.73 20.40
CA LEU A 1003 -10.51 31.45 20.80
C LEU A 1003 -9.18 31.69 21.52
N LYS A 1004 -8.98 30.95 22.62
CA LYS A 1004 -7.76 30.96 23.43
C LYS A 1004 -7.30 29.53 23.61
N GLY A 1005 -5.98 29.30 23.56
CA GLY A 1005 -5.40 27.98 23.72
C GLY A 1005 -3.96 28.02 24.23
N TYR A 1006 -3.39 26.83 24.36
CA TYR A 1006 -1.98 26.64 24.71
C TYR A 1006 -1.29 25.86 23.60
N PHE A 1007 0.00 26.10 23.40
CA PHE A 1007 0.83 25.25 22.55
C PHE A 1007 1.07 23.91 23.27
N SER A 1008 1.06 22.80 22.53
CA SER A 1008 1.41 21.49 23.09
C SER A 1008 2.87 21.46 23.52
N ASP A 1009 3.24 20.81 24.61
CA ASP A 1009 4.64 20.62 25.00
C ASP A 1009 5.35 19.50 24.21
N GLU A 1010 4.60 18.75 23.42
CA GLU A 1010 5.12 17.69 22.57
C GLU A 1010 5.56 18.22 21.19
N TYR A 1011 6.74 17.76 20.75
CA TYR A 1011 7.29 18.03 19.42
C TYR A 1011 7.48 16.69 18.68
N PRO A 1012 6.92 16.50 17.48
CA PRO A 1012 7.00 15.23 16.74
C PRO A 1012 8.42 14.91 16.26
N GLN A 1013 8.76 13.62 16.16
CA GLN A 1013 10.10 13.14 15.77
C GLN A 1013 10.44 13.31 14.28
N TYR A 1014 9.44 13.43 13.40
CA TYR A 1014 9.63 13.61 11.97
C TYR A 1014 8.74 14.75 11.46
N TYR A 1015 9.27 15.57 10.55
CA TYR A 1015 8.54 16.63 9.86
C TYR A 1015 7.71 16.03 8.72
N ASP A 1016 6.86 15.06 9.02
CA ASP A 1016 5.84 14.59 8.09
C ASP A 1016 4.55 14.28 8.86
N ILE A 1017 3.52 15.04 8.48
CA ILE A 1017 2.08 14.87 8.74
C ILE A 1017 1.53 15.47 10.05
N LEU A 1018 0.60 16.40 9.83
CA LEU A 1018 -0.46 16.96 10.67
C LEU A 1018 -1.12 15.99 11.69
N PRO A 1019 -1.03 16.27 13.00
CA PRO A 1019 -2.16 16.05 13.91
C PRO A 1019 -2.44 17.23 14.86
N PHE A 1020 -1.65 18.31 14.84
CA PHE A 1020 -1.73 19.42 15.79
C PHE A 1020 -1.89 20.80 15.13
N ARG A 1021 -2.76 20.92 14.12
CA ARG A 1021 -3.22 22.24 13.64
C ARG A 1021 -4.45 22.67 14.43
N TYR A 1022 -4.27 23.64 15.32
CA TYR A 1022 -5.32 24.01 16.27
C TYR A 1022 -6.24 25.15 15.82
N TRP A 1023 -6.06 25.75 14.64
CA TRP A 1023 -7.02 26.74 14.15
C TRP A 1023 -7.04 26.91 12.62
N TYR A 1024 -8.25 27.13 12.09
CA TYR A 1024 -8.55 27.54 10.71
C TYR A 1024 -9.72 28.53 10.73
N GLY A 1025 -9.49 29.76 11.18
CA GLY A 1025 -10.51 30.82 11.09
C GLY A 1025 -10.04 31.99 10.24
N LYS A 1026 -11.00 32.87 9.92
CA LYS A 1026 -10.68 34.14 9.25
C LYS A 1026 -10.00 35.05 10.27
N PRO A 1027 -8.83 35.63 9.96
CA PRO A 1027 -8.16 36.57 10.85
C PRO A 1027 -9.10 37.74 11.20
N ASN A 1028 -9.25 38.05 12.49
CA ASN A 1028 -9.88 39.29 12.92
C ASN A 1028 -8.86 40.45 12.87
N GLN A 1029 -9.29 41.69 13.10
CA GLN A 1029 -8.38 42.85 13.08
C GLN A 1029 -7.31 42.82 14.20
N GLU A 1030 -7.50 42.00 15.23
CA GLU A 1030 -6.58 41.87 16.37
C GLU A 1030 -5.44 40.86 16.14
N GLY A 1031 -5.56 39.97 15.14
CA GLY A 1031 -4.52 39.00 14.75
C GLY A 1031 -4.36 37.84 15.74
N ILE A 1032 -3.19 37.18 15.70
CA ILE A 1032 -2.85 36.07 16.59
C ILE A 1032 -1.96 36.60 17.72
N LEU A 1033 -2.49 36.67 18.93
CA LEU A 1033 -1.76 37.01 20.16
C LEU A 1033 -1.08 35.77 20.74
N VAL A 1034 0.13 35.93 21.24
CA VAL A 1034 0.90 34.88 21.92
C VAL A 1034 1.52 35.42 23.20
N ARG A 1035 1.50 34.60 24.25
CA ARG A 1035 1.96 34.95 25.59
C ARG A 1035 2.98 33.94 26.11
N ALA A 1036 3.93 34.46 26.88
CA ALA A 1036 4.95 33.72 27.61
C ALA A 1036 5.04 34.28 29.03
N LYS A 1037 5.66 33.55 29.95
CA LYS A 1037 5.89 34.03 31.32
C LYS A 1037 6.94 35.14 31.37
N ASP A 1038 8.05 34.94 30.66
CA ASP A 1038 9.25 35.77 30.75
C ASP A 1038 9.62 36.49 29.45
N LEU A 1039 8.77 36.40 28.41
CA LEU A 1039 8.91 37.14 27.14
C LEU A 1039 7.72 38.09 26.95
N PRO A 1040 7.91 39.22 26.25
CA PRO A 1040 6.84 40.20 26.02
C PRO A 1040 5.64 39.57 25.30
N LEU A 1041 4.43 40.07 25.60
CA LEU A 1041 3.23 39.71 24.85
C LEU A 1041 3.38 40.19 23.40
N LEU A 1042 3.07 39.32 22.43
CA LEU A 1042 3.26 39.60 21.01
C LEU A 1042 1.96 39.38 20.24
N ALA A 1043 1.61 40.29 19.33
CA ALA A 1043 0.53 40.09 18.36
C ALA A 1043 1.08 40.02 16.93
N PHE A 1044 0.79 38.94 16.22
CA PHE A 1044 1.11 38.75 14.80
C PHE A 1044 -0.13 39.03 13.95
N LYS A 1045 -0.15 40.17 13.26
CA LYS A 1045 -1.31 40.69 12.52
C LYS A 1045 -1.07 40.65 11.01
N ASN A 1046 -2.10 40.28 10.24
CA ASN A 1046 -2.14 40.45 8.79
C ASN A 1046 -3.06 41.63 8.45
N ILE A 1047 -2.49 42.69 7.88
CA ILE A 1047 -3.16 43.95 7.54
C ILE A 1047 -3.89 43.84 6.19
N PHE A 1048 -3.38 43.05 5.26
CA PHE A 1048 -3.99 42.85 3.93
C PHE A 1048 -4.50 41.41 3.77
N VAL A 1049 -5.82 41.23 3.81
CA VAL A 1049 -6.46 39.91 3.73
C VAL A 1049 -6.83 39.60 2.28
N VAL A 1050 -6.08 38.72 1.63
CA VAL A 1050 -6.54 38.04 0.39
C VAL A 1050 -7.75 37.18 0.77
N LYS A 1051 -8.80 37.19 -0.06
CA LYS A 1051 -10.05 36.44 0.18
C LYS A 1051 -9.69 34.96 0.45
N ASP A 1052 -10.21 34.40 1.55
CA ASP A 1052 -9.95 33.02 2.03
C ASP A 1052 -8.61 32.73 2.74
N THR A 1053 -7.84 33.75 3.14
CA THR A 1053 -6.69 33.57 4.05
C THR A 1053 -7.15 33.00 5.41
N ARG A 1054 -6.42 32.02 5.95
CA ARG A 1054 -6.67 31.40 7.26
C ARG A 1054 -5.44 31.54 8.15
N GLY A 1055 -5.63 31.77 9.45
CA GLY A 1055 -4.51 31.67 10.40
C GLY A 1055 -4.26 30.22 10.80
N VAL A 1056 -3.02 29.89 11.15
CA VAL A 1056 -2.55 28.55 11.55
C VAL A 1056 -1.69 28.69 12.80
N ILE A 1057 -1.84 27.75 13.74
CA ILE A 1057 -1.08 27.64 14.98
C ILE A 1057 -0.66 26.18 15.15
N GLU A 1058 0.65 25.91 15.22
CA GLU A 1058 1.22 24.55 15.29
C GLU A 1058 2.61 24.53 15.97
N ASN A 1059 3.17 23.34 16.20
CA ASN A 1059 4.56 23.12 16.65
C ASN A 1059 5.42 22.60 15.48
N SER A 1060 6.70 22.97 15.45
CA SER A 1060 7.69 22.34 14.56
C SER A 1060 8.05 20.92 15.04
N ASP A 1061 8.98 20.24 14.37
CA ASP A 1061 9.55 18.97 14.87
C ASP A 1061 10.44 19.14 16.13
N SER A 1062 10.85 17.99 16.70
CA SER A 1062 11.72 17.88 17.88
C SER A 1062 13.14 18.43 17.66
N PHE A 1063 13.55 18.66 16.41
CA PHE A 1063 14.86 19.23 16.09
C PHE A 1063 14.84 20.76 16.14
N LEU A 1064 13.80 21.37 15.55
CA LEU A 1064 13.62 22.82 15.46
C LEU A 1064 13.03 23.43 16.73
N LYS A 1065 12.21 22.68 17.47
CA LYS A 1065 11.56 23.07 18.74
C LYS A 1065 10.99 24.50 18.76
N SER A 1066 10.30 24.91 17.70
CA SER A 1066 9.73 26.26 17.54
C SER A 1066 8.21 26.21 17.54
N ARG A 1067 7.56 27.23 18.13
CA ARG A 1067 6.10 27.41 18.07
C ARG A 1067 5.77 28.21 16.82
N ILE A 1068 4.93 27.70 15.93
CA ILE A 1068 4.67 28.32 14.62
C ILE A 1068 3.30 28.96 14.64
N ILE A 1069 3.26 30.25 14.28
CA ILE A 1069 2.03 30.95 13.92
C ILE A 1069 2.16 31.47 12.49
N ALA A 1070 1.13 31.28 11.66
CA ALA A 1070 1.20 31.59 10.24
C ALA A 1070 -0.12 32.09 9.67
N TYR A 1071 -0.03 32.82 8.56
CA TYR A 1071 -1.17 33.13 7.69
C TYR A 1071 -1.02 32.35 6.39
N GLN A 1072 -2.03 31.54 6.08
CA GLN A 1072 -2.03 30.57 4.99
C GLN A 1072 -3.08 30.91 3.92
N TYR A 1073 -2.72 30.72 2.66
CA TYR A 1073 -3.57 30.85 1.49
C TYR A 1073 -3.33 29.69 0.50
N THR A 1074 -4.35 29.31 -0.27
CA THR A 1074 -4.21 28.33 -1.38
C THR A 1074 -4.39 29.09 -2.68
N ALA A 1075 -3.36 29.11 -3.54
CA ALA A 1075 -3.34 29.96 -4.71
C ALA A 1075 -3.69 29.20 -6.00
N LYS A 1076 -4.80 29.58 -6.64
CA LYS A 1076 -5.27 29.00 -7.90
C LYS A 1076 -4.71 29.77 -9.10
N LYS A 1077 -3.46 29.48 -9.49
CA LYS A 1077 -2.81 30.00 -10.71
C LYS A 1077 -2.73 31.53 -10.82
N GLU A 1078 -2.47 32.20 -9.71
CA GLU A 1078 -2.31 33.66 -9.65
C GLU A 1078 -0.87 34.09 -10.01
N ASP A 1079 -0.70 35.26 -10.64
CA ASP A 1079 0.61 35.82 -10.99
C ASP A 1079 1.37 36.40 -9.79
N LYS A 1080 0.62 36.94 -8.81
CA LYS A 1080 1.18 37.62 -7.65
C LYS A 1080 0.30 37.42 -6.42
N ILE A 1081 0.92 37.00 -5.33
CA ILE A 1081 0.29 36.81 -4.01
C ILE A 1081 0.96 37.79 -3.05
N ARG A 1082 0.18 38.55 -2.28
CA ARG A 1082 0.69 39.53 -1.31
C ARG A 1082 0.25 39.17 0.09
N PHE A 1083 1.20 39.13 1.01
CA PHE A 1083 0.95 39.16 2.45
C PHE A 1083 1.55 40.43 3.03
N SER A 1084 0.83 41.13 3.90
CA SER A 1084 1.29 42.38 4.50
C SER A 1084 0.77 42.47 5.92
N GLY A 1085 1.64 42.66 6.89
CA GLY A 1085 1.27 42.60 8.30
C GLY A 1085 2.22 43.33 9.23
N LYS A 1086 1.98 43.14 10.52
CA LYS A 1086 2.84 43.67 11.58
C LYS A 1086 2.98 42.72 12.76
N VAL A 1087 4.10 42.81 13.45
CA VAL A 1087 4.38 42.16 14.73
C VAL A 1087 4.44 43.25 15.80
N GLU A 1088 3.49 43.27 16.72
CA GLU A 1088 3.42 44.27 17.79
C GLU A 1088 3.84 43.65 19.12
N PHE A 1089 4.72 44.33 19.84
CA PHE A 1089 5.22 43.91 21.15
C PHE A 1089 4.61 44.77 22.25
N TYR A 1090 3.93 44.16 23.22
CA TYR A 1090 3.36 44.86 24.38
C TYR A 1090 4.25 44.67 25.61
N ALA A 1091 4.26 45.69 26.47
CA ALA A 1091 5.11 45.75 27.65
C ALA A 1091 4.69 44.74 28.73
#